data_AF-A0A6J4PMX1-F1
#
_entry.id   AF-A0A6J4PMX1-F1
#
_cell.length_a   1.000
_cell.length_b   1.000
_cell.length_c   1.000
_cell.angle_alpha   90.00
_cell.angle_beta   90.00
_cell.angle_gamma   90.00
#
_symmetry.space_group_name_H-M   'P 1'
#
loop_
_entity.id
_entity.type
_entity.pdbx_description
1 polymer ?
#
loop_
_entity_poly.entity_id
_entity_poly.type
_entity_poly.pdbx_seq_one_letter_code
_entity_poly.pdbx_strand_id
1 'polypeptide(L)'
;MHGFRFARVLLVAFACVAATILPSSRLHAHPTRPAPRDAAADAARVEELTTALLEADGANRIKECPELRDLPLGSAALEDRLFREVWPKCAADGDPQVRAAAASVIGGRYLAALDPPDPRAVALCLKLAADPERPVRKSAVVEGLARITNKSDEVVAALIARAVADPRDEDELRNPIQWGLSLSPADQVARHVEPYLAKRQEAPERALLAYTVYVNATLTEPPGAERVDGLGPFVMEFDLRAPAPDVPTFMAIVRHFLPEPLAPTFTVRAGRHAMRLTALVPNVKARRDLLERLQGLEWGKEMRVDNRIRVATPEMVEKVTADSKKPLPTEGPEPVPQTRPIDEYARMMATGDSDERGEALEKSNFPDLLTKQEAGLDLLVACAMDANPGVREKAARLAGEWWVWYRDPPHPRALALSLKLAKDPEPKVVGTVAYFALPRVKNPPDAVVDAMITAATTQTPWEPNGLHFITAYGLRNIAPERLETLLTPIMRGADEQQARHAFALFVESSGREPANPERFQRLRRYMLWFGARDRKFKTPQELLDAFREYAPAEQVPEVAVTPYGEEVAGGAVLTDLAALKDLNDRLRQDPRFSVGDRPQVMNPERVAYLRYVFGLKPEGVISTIDMPKPGGYDDALRELHAHLGRVYPAFKIKGIDWDKVGGELLPLASEAKTDAEFGLLCARMVARLEDSHAQLLPGSAPLPFPTIEFPRYDPGFACLIDDRDRPVVYHVDKGSPAEAGGVKVGMAVVSVNGKPAAEAMAAWMGQMKTYFGYSSERYLRYDAAKGFCRQTKQGEVVKLEMEDAEGEAHAFELPATLNTRYLPRLPVPIEGIDDFGNVESKKLADDIGYIYVRRIQPDLPQRLDAALAALGDIKWLVIDVRGNSGGGFDARAAVRNFNPDDPEEPSRPRYKGPIALLVDERCISAGEGWASWFVATKRATLFGTTTAGASARKDTYTLTNGMYKVVVPVKAYTGSLDRPIERRGLEPDVPVRCNAKDLAQGKDTVLEAARASLLMR
;
A
#
# COMPACT_ATOMS: atom_id res chain seq x y z
N MET A 1 8.07 -6.40 10.94
CA MET A 1 7.05 -5.79 10.04
C MET A 1 7.32 -4.31 9.66
N HIS A 2 8.38 -3.65 10.15
CA HIS A 2 8.66 -2.23 9.81
C HIS A 2 9.43 -2.00 8.50
N GLY A 3 10.18 -3.00 7.99
CA GLY A 3 10.91 -2.87 6.70
C GLY A 3 10.00 -2.82 5.46
N PHE A 4 8.80 -3.41 5.52
CA PHE A 4 7.90 -3.52 4.36
C PHE A 4 7.14 -2.23 4.03
N ARG A 5 6.93 -1.32 5.00
CA ARG A 5 6.34 0.01 4.76
C ARG A 5 7.40 1.03 4.33
N PHE A 6 8.64 0.89 4.80
CA PHE A 6 9.78 1.74 4.42
C PHE A 6 10.23 1.49 2.98
N ALA A 7 10.37 0.22 2.58
CA ALA A 7 10.77 -0.15 1.22
C ALA A 7 9.74 0.28 0.17
N ARG A 8 8.44 0.26 0.50
CA ARG A 8 7.35 0.62 -0.43
C ARG A 8 7.30 2.12 -0.75
N VAL A 9 7.66 2.97 0.20
CA VAL A 9 7.63 4.44 0.02
C VAL A 9 8.90 4.94 -0.69
N LEU A 10 10.07 4.37 -0.38
CA LEU A 10 11.29 4.54 -1.18
C LEU A 10 11.09 4.00 -2.61
N LEU A 11 10.42 2.85 -2.79
CA LEU A 11 10.07 2.33 -4.12
C LEU A 11 9.14 3.26 -4.90
N VAL A 12 8.17 3.94 -4.28
CA VAL A 12 7.23 4.83 -4.99
C VAL A 12 7.91 6.15 -5.37
N ALA A 13 8.75 6.70 -4.48
CA ALA A 13 9.58 7.86 -4.80
C ALA A 13 10.59 7.55 -5.92
N PHE A 14 11.22 6.37 -5.91
CA PHE A 14 12.15 5.93 -6.96
C PHE A 14 11.48 5.37 -8.22
N ALA A 15 10.27 4.82 -8.16
CA ALA A 15 9.52 4.41 -9.36
C ALA A 15 9.10 5.62 -10.21
N CYS A 16 8.84 6.76 -9.56
CA CYS A 16 8.67 8.04 -10.27
C CYS A 16 9.97 8.52 -10.91
N VAL A 17 11.13 8.24 -10.29
CA VAL A 17 12.48 8.55 -10.82
C VAL A 17 12.88 7.61 -11.96
N ALA A 18 12.53 6.32 -11.88
CA ALA A 18 12.77 5.32 -12.91
C ALA A 18 12.01 5.63 -14.21
N ALA A 19 10.90 6.37 -14.14
CA ALA A 19 10.19 6.89 -15.31
C ALA A 19 10.90 8.07 -16.01
N THR A 20 11.92 8.66 -15.37
CA THR A 20 12.70 9.82 -15.88
C THR A 20 14.19 9.56 -16.07
N ILE A 21 14.79 8.58 -15.40
CA ILE A 21 16.25 8.37 -15.38
C ILE A 21 16.68 7.06 -16.07
N LEU A 22 15.78 6.08 -16.18
CA LEU A 22 16.06 4.78 -16.79
C LEU A 22 15.16 4.54 -18.01
N PRO A 23 15.71 4.17 -19.18
CA PRO A 23 14.89 3.52 -20.19
C PRO A 23 14.33 2.24 -19.58
N SER A 24 13.01 2.10 -19.61
CA SER A 24 12.27 0.95 -19.10
C SER A 24 12.67 -0.34 -19.81
N SER A 25 13.68 -1.04 -19.28
CA SER A 25 14.14 -2.35 -19.74
C SER A 25 13.39 -3.50 -19.08
N ARG A 26 12.07 -3.39 -18.87
CA ARG A 26 11.17 -4.52 -18.55
C ARG A 26 9.74 -4.23 -19.01
N LEU A 27 9.51 -4.23 -20.32
CA LEU A 27 8.27 -4.62 -20.99
C LEU A 27 8.61 -4.63 -22.48
N HIS A 28 8.28 -5.71 -23.17
CA HIS A 28 8.51 -5.85 -24.61
C HIS A 28 7.93 -4.65 -25.37
N ALA A 29 8.81 -3.74 -25.77
CA ALA A 29 8.59 -2.86 -26.91
C ALA A 29 9.53 -3.36 -28.01
N HIS A 30 8.93 -3.81 -29.11
CA HIS A 30 9.60 -3.80 -30.41
C HIS A 30 10.23 -2.42 -30.62
N PRO A 31 11.41 -2.32 -31.27
CA PRO A 31 12.10 -1.07 -31.42
C PRO A 31 11.19 -0.08 -32.15
N THR A 32 10.72 0.93 -31.42
CA THR A 32 10.26 2.16 -32.06
C THR A 32 11.48 2.71 -32.77
N ARG A 33 11.47 2.59 -34.10
CA ARG A 33 12.44 3.19 -35.00
C ARG A 33 12.69 4.64 -34.53
N PRO A 34 13.96 5.05 -34.32
CA PRO A 34 14.24 6.40 -33.86
C PRO A 34 13.61 7.42 -34.81
N ALA A 35 13.18 8.57 -34.27
CA ALA A 35 12.91 9.77 -35.07
C ALA A 35 14.09 10.02 -36.01
N PRO A 36 13.87 10.54 -37.24
CA PRO A 36 14.89 10.56 -38.27
C PRO A 36 16.13 11.31 -37.76
N ARG A 37 17.15 10.54 -37.39
CA ARG A 37 18.49 11.07 -37.20
C ARG A 37 18.99 11.48 -38.57
N ASP A 38 19.83 12.50 -38.60
CA ASP A 38 20.56 12.84 -39.80
C ASP A 38 21.33 11.60 -40.24
N ALA A 39 20.88 10.95 -41.32
CA ALA A 39 21.47 9.72 -41.82
C ALA A 39 22.94 9.92 -42.19
N ALA A 40 23.36 11.16 -42.50
CA ALA A 40 24.75 11.50 -42.73
C ALA A 40 25.56 11.52 -41.42
N ALA A 41 24.98 12.01 -40.32
CA ALA A 41 25.63 12.04 -39.01
C ALA A 41 25.76 10.63 -38.40
N ASP A 42 24.73 9.79 -38.52
CA ASP A 42 24.80 8.40 -38.08
C ASP A 42 25.80 7.59 -38.93
N ALA A 43 25.81 7.77 -40.25
CA ALA A 43 26.78 7.12 -41.12
C ALA A 43 28.22 7.57 -40.82
N ALA A 44 28.43 8.87 -40.59
CA ALA A 44 29.73 9.41 -40.18
C ALA A 44 30.18 8.85 -38.82
N ARG A 45 29.25 8.67 -37.87
CA ARG A 45 29.56 8.09 -36.56
C ARG A 45 29.90 6.61 -36.66
N VAL A 46 29.21 5.83 -37.48
CA VAL A 46 29.57 4.42 -37.73
C VAL A 46 30.95 4.33 -38.41
N GLU A 47 31.29 5.23 -39.34
CA GLU A 47 32.61 5.29 -39.97
C GLU A 47 33.74 5.64 -38.98
N GLU A 48 33.47 6.61 -38.09
CA GLU A 48 34.38 7.01 -37.02
C GLU A 48 34.65 5.85 -36.05
N LEU A 49 33.59 5.21 -35.56
CA LEU A 49 33.69 4.04 -34.66
C LEU A 49 34.38 2.85 -35.34
N THR A 50 34.11 2.63 -36.63
CA THR A 50 34.79 1.58 -37.41
C THR A 50 36.30 1.80 -37.43
N THR A 51 36.75 3.04 -37.66
CA THR A 51 38.17 3.39 -37.68
C THR A 51 38.77 3.30 -36.26
N ALA A 52 38.07 3.84 -35.25
CA ALA A 52 38.50 3.79 -33.86
C ALA A 52 38.68 2.36 -33.36
N LEU A 53 37.77 1.43 -33.68
CA LEU A 53 37.86 0.03 -33.24
C LEU A 53 39.03 -0.74 -33.88
N LEU A 54 39.46 -0.34 -35.08
CA LEU A 54 40.64 -0.91 -35.73
C LEU A 54 41.94 -0.45 -35.07
N GLU A 55 42.01 0.80 -34.64
CA GLU A 55 43.22 1.40 -34.08
C GLU A 55 43.31 1.26 -32.54
N ALA A 56 42.18 1.10 -31.87
CA ALA A 56 42.05 0.99 -30.42
C ALA A 56 42.77 -0.23 -29.81
N ASP A 57 43.26 -0.08 -28.57
CA ASP A 57 43.63 -1.21 -27.71
C ASP A 57 42.38 -1.91 -27.12
N GLY A 58 42.58 -3.01 -26.37
CA GLY A 58 41.46 -3.78 -25.80
C GLY A 58 40.53 -2.96 -24.89
N ALA A 59 41.08 -2.06 -24.07
CA ALA A 59 40.31 -1.22 -23.17
C ALA A 59 39.39 -0.25 -23.93
N ASN A 60 39.90 0.35 -25.01
CA ASN A 60 39.11 1.23 -25.86
C ASN A 60 38.08 0.45 -26.70
N ARG A 61 38.40 -0.77 -27.16
CA ARG A 61 37.41 -1.62 -27.85
C ARG A 61 36.20 -1.97 -26.96
N ILE A 62 36.40 -2.18 -25.65
CA ILE A 62 35.29 -2.42 -24.70
C ILE A 62 34.34 -1.21 -24.62
N LYS A 63 34.90 -0.01 -24.69
CA LYS A 63 34.15 1.25 -24.59
C LYS A 63 33.39 1.59 -25.86
N GLU A 64 34.04 1.43 -27.02
CA GLU A 64 33.50 1.90 -28.31
C GLU A 64 32.60 0.84 -29.00
N CYS A 65 32.81 -0.46 -28.77
CA CYS A 65 31.98 -1.52 -29.38
C CYS A 65 30.49 -1.39 -29.06
N PRO A 66 30.06 -1.19 -27.78
CA PRO A 66 28.64 -1.11 -27.44
C PRO A 66 27.87 0.01 -28.13
N GLU A 67 28.54 1.11 -28.50
CA GLU A 67 27.91 2.24 -29.17
C GLU A 67 27.37 1.87 -30.56
N LEU A 68 28.05 0.95 -31.26
CA LEU A 68 27.57 0.44 -32.53
C LEU A 68 26.23 -0.32 -32.39
N ARG A 69 25.84 -0.81 -31.20
CA ARG A 69 24.60 -1.56 -31.04
C ARG A 69 23.34 -0.75 -31.36
N ASP A 70 23.35 0.53 -31.02
CA ASP A 70 22.14 1.38 -31.03
C ASP A 70 22.08 2.34 -32.24
N LEU A 71 23.08 2.30 -33.13
CA LEU A 71 23.09 3.05 -34.39
C LEU A 71 22.31 2.31 -35.49
N PRO A 72 21.73 2.98 -36.49
CA PRO A 72 21.17 2.29 -37.66
C PRO A 72 22.27 1.57 -38.46
N LEU A 73 21.88 0.60 -39.29
CA LEU A 73 22.79 -0.02 -40.26
C LEU A 73 23.34 1.03 -41.22
N GLY A 74 24.66 1.02 -41.41
CA GLY A 74 25.38 1.90 -42.32
C GLY A 74 25.23 1.46 -43.78
N SER A 75 26.02 2.07 -44.67
CA SER A 75 26.08 1.66 -46.07
C SER A 75 26.55 0.21 -46.20
N ALA A 76 26.17 -0.48 -47.27
CA ALA A 76 26.61 -1.86 -47.52
C ALA A 76 28.14 -2.00 -47.53
N ALA A 77 28.87 -0.97 -47.99
CA ALA A 77 30.32 -0.93 -47.98
C ALA A 77 30.89 -0.82 -46.55
N LEU A 78 30.25 -0.04 -45.67
CA LEU A 78 30.67 0.14 -44.29
C LEU A 78 30.38 -1.11 -43.44
N GLU A 79 29.20 -1.72 -43.63
CA GLU A 79 28.86 -2.98 -42.97
C GLU A 79 29.78 -4.13 -43.45
N ASP A 80 30.13 -4.16 -44.73
CA ASP A 80 31.10 -5.11 -45.26
C ASP A 80 32.51 -4.89 -44.69
N ARG A 81 32.93 -3.64 -44.47
CA ARG A 81 34.20 -3.32 -43.80
C ARG A 81 34.19 -3.75 -42.33
N LEU A 82 33.10 -3.54 -41.60
CA LEU A 82 32.93 -4.02 -40.21
C LEU A 82 33.10 -5.54 -40.11
N PHE A 83 32.50 -6.31 -41.02
CA PHE A 83 32.64 -7.78 -41.03
C PHE A 83 33.99 -8.29 -41.56
N ARG A 84 34.70 -7.52 -42.40
CA ARG A 84 36.04 -7.92 -42.90
C ARG A 84 37.17 -7.56 -41.95
N GLU A 85 37.08 -6.42 -41.27
CA GLU A 85 38.22 -5.83 -40.55
C GLU A 85 37.98 -5.76 -39.03
N VAL A 86 36.79 -5.32 -38.59
CA VAL A 86 36.53 -5.01 -37.17
C VAL A 86 36.10 -6.25 -36.40
N TRP A 87 35.01 -6.90 -36.80
CA TRP A 87 34.45 -8.02 -36.07
C TRP A 87 35.38 -9.22 -35.95
N PRO A 88 36.16 -9.61 -36.98
CA PRO A 88 37.16 -10.66 -36.83
C PRO A 88 38.25 -10.29 -35.80
N LYS A 89 38.65 -9.02 -35.74
CA LYS A 89 39.66 -8.52 -34.80
C LYS A 89 39.13 -8.53 -33.37
N CYS A 90 37.93 -8.01 -33.14
CA CYS A 90 37.29 -8.02 -31.82
C CYS A 90 36.92 -9.42 -31.36
N ALA A 91 36.55 -10.33 -32.26
CA ALA A 91 36.23 -11.73 -31.93
C ALA A 91 37.47 -12.58 -31.66
N ALA A 92 38.65 -12.15 -32.07
CA ALA A 92 39.93 -12.81 -31.81
C ALA A 92 40.79 -12.09 -30.75
N ASP A 93 40.24 -11.07 -30.10
CA ASP A 93 40.96 -10.27 -29.12
C ASP A 93 41.40 -11.13 -27.92
N GLY A 94 42.56 -10.85 -27.34
CA GLY A 94 43.04 -11.54 -26.14
C GLY A 94 42.15 -11.30 -24.92
N ASP A 95 41.49 -10.15 -24.86
CA ASP A 95 40.60 -9.79 -23.75
C ASP A 95 39.17 -10.35 -23.95
N PRO A 96 38.67 -11.21 -23.04
CA PRO A 96 37.31 -11.72 -23.13
C PRO A 96 36.22 -10.65 -23.03
N GLN A 97 36.47 -9.51 -22.40
CA GLN A 97 35.48 -8.43 -22.34
C GLN A 97 35.25 -7.81 -23.72
N VAL A 98 36.29 -7.68 -24.54
CA VAL A 98 36.18 -7.24 -25.95
C VAL A 98 35.39 -8.27 -26.75
N ARG A 99 35.72 -9.56 -26.63
CA ARG A 99 35.02 -10.63 -27.34
C ARG A 99 33.54 -10.70 -26.94
N ALA A 100 33.22 -10.50 -25.65
CA ALA A 100 31.86 -10.47 -25.14
C ALA A 100 31.07 -9.24 -25.63
N ALA A 101 31.70 -8.06 -25.63
CA ALA A 101 31.10 -6.84 -26.18
C ALA A 101 30.80 -7.00 -27.68
N ALA A 102 31.75 -7.55 -28.44
CA ALA A 102 31.55 -7.87 -29.86
C ALA A 102 30.39 -8.85 -30.05
N ALA A 103 30.33 -9.94 -29.28
CA ALA A 103 29.23 -10.90 -29.35
C ALA A 103 27.86 -10.26 -29.05
N SER A 104 27.79 -9.38 -28.06
CA SER A 104 26.57 -8.65 -27.66
C SER A 104 26.09 -7.70 -28.75
N VAL A 105 27.00 -6.92 -29.34
CA VAL A 105 26.70 -5.97 -30.43
C VAL A 105 26.30 -6.72 -31.69
N ILE A 106 27.07 -7.74 -32.08
CA ILE A 106 26.78 -8.54 -33.27
C ILE A 106 25.41 -9.23 -33.12
N GLY A 107 25.16 -9.81 -31.95
CA GLY A 107 23.89 -10.46 -31.62
C GLY A 107 22.69 -9.51 -31.66
N GLY A 108 22.81 -8.35 -31.01
CA GLY A 108 21.74 -7.35 -30.98
C GLY A 108 21.45 -6.71 -32.33
N ARG A 109 22.51 -6.35 -33.08
CA ARG A 109 22.42 -5.55 -34.32
C ARG A 109 22.12 -6.36 -35.57
N TYR A 110 22.66 -7.58 -35.69
CA TYR A 110 22.61 -8.35 -36.94
C TYR A 110 21.87 -9.69 -36.83
N LEU A 111 21.55 -10.16 -35.62
CA LEU A 111 20.83 -11.42 -35.41
C LEU A 111 19.41 -11.20 -34.86
N ALA A 112 19.28 -10.50 -33.73
CA ALA A 112 17.99 -10.31 -33.07
C ALA A 112 17.08 -9.27 -33.78
N ALA A 113 17.69 -8.36 -34.55
CA ALA A 113 17.00 -7.26 -35.22
C ALA A 113 16.63 -7.52 -36.69
N LEU A 114 17.09 -8.63 -37.28
CA LEU A 114 16.93 -8.93 -38.71
C LEU A 114 16.27 -10.29 -38.92
N ASP A 115 15.37 -10.36 -39.90
CA ASP A 115 14.77 -11.61 -40.39
C ASP A 115 14.76 -11.58 -41.94
N PRO A 116 15.63 -12.37 -42.62
CA PRO A 116 16.59 -13.32 -42.07
C PRO A 116 17.83 -12.65 -41.43
N PRO A 117 18.51 -13.33 -40.47
CA PRO A 117 19.74 -12.82 -39.85
C PRO A 117 20.93 -12.78 -40.83
N ASP A 118 21.92 -11.90 -40.60
CA ASP A 118 23.13 -11.84 -41.44
C ASP A 118 23.98 -13.12 -41.28
N PRO A 119 24.25 -13.89 -42.36
CA PRO A 119 25.00 -15.14 -42.28
C PRO A 119 26.41 -14.99 -41.69
N ARG A 120 27.07 -13.84 -41.89
CA ARG A 120 28.40 -13.55 -41.36
C ARG A 120 28.34 -13.34 -39.84
N ALA A 121 27.28 -12.68 -39.36
CA ALA A 121 27.01 -12.53 -37.93
C ALA A 121 26.70 -13.86 -37.27
N VAL A 122 25.92 -14.73 -37.93
CA VAL A 122 25.61 -16.08 -37.43
C VAL A 122 26.91 -16.87 -37.24
N ALA A 123 27.79 -16.88 -38.26
CA ALA A 123 29.08 -17.58 -38.19
C ALA A 123 29.98 -17.07 -37.03
N LEU A 124 30.04 -15.75 -36.83
CA LEU A 124 30.84 -15.15 -35.75
C LEU A 124 30.25 -15.47 -34.36
N CYS A 125 28.94 -15.36 -34.17
CA CYS A 125 28.32 -15.70 -32.90
C CYS A 125 28.38 -17.20 -32.60
N LEU A 126 28.32 -18.07 -33.61
CA LEU A 126 28.56 -19.51 -33.44
C LEU A 126 29.98 -19.78 -32.93
N LYS A 127 30.99 -19.10 -33.50
CA LYS A 127 32.38 -19.17 -33.03
C LYS A 127 32.51 -18.68 -31.58
N LEU A 128 31.90 -17.55 -31.25
CA LEU A 128 31.97 -16.94 -29.91
C LEU A 128 31.15 -17.72 -28.86
N ALA A 129 30.12 -18.46 -29.27
CA ALA A 129 29.39 -19.38 -28.39
C ALA A 129 30.24 -20.57 -27.93
N ALA A 130 31.34 -20.88 -28.66
CA ALA A 130 32.32 -21.89 -28.30
C ALA A 130 33.55 -21.33 -27.56
N ASP A 131 33.56 -20.03 -27.22
CA ASP A 131 34.69 -19.39 -26.54
C ASP A 131 35.00 -20.02 -25.17
N PRO A 132 36.27 -20.16 -24.76
CA PRO A 132 36.64 -20.68 -23.44
C PRO A 132 36.10 -19.82 -22.28
N GLU A 133 35.84 -18.53 -22.52
CA GLU A 133 35.43 -17.58 -21.48
C GLU A 133 33.92 -17.47 -21.35
N ARG A 134 33.42 -17.69 -20.12
CA ARG A 134 31.98 -17.76 -19.81
C ARG A 134 31.20 -16.48 -20.19
N PRO A 135 31.70 -15.25 -19.96
CA PRO A 135 31.00 -14.02 -20.34
C PRO A 135 30.82 -13.86 -21.87
N VAL A 136 31.77 -14.37 -22.65
CA VAL A 136 31.73 -14.34 -24.12
C VAL A 136 30.63 -15.26 -24.63
N ARG A 137 30.62 -16.51 -24.16
CA ARG A 137 29.57 -17.48 -24.50
C ARG A 137 28.19 -16.95 -24.15
N LYS A 138 28.04 -16.37 -22.96
CA LYS A 138 26.77 -15.76 -22.49
C LYS A 138 26.29 -14.67 -23.42
N SER A 139 27.16 -13.74 -23.80
CA SER A 139 26.79 -12.65 -24.70
C SER A 139 26.39 -13.17 -26.09
N ALA A 140 27.16 -14.11 -26.66
CA ALA A 140 26.86 -14.69 -27.97
C ALA A 140 25.52 -15.45 -28.01
N VAL A 141 25.20 -16.17 -26.93
CA VAL A 141 23.99 -16.99 -26.81
C VAL A 141 22.76 -16.15 -26.44
N VAL A 142 22.84 -15.35 -25.36
CA VAL A 142 21.68 -14.65 -24.77
C VAL A 142 21.28 -13.42 -25.57
N GLU A 143 22.26 -12.66 -26.06
CA GLU A 143 22.01 -11.43 -26.82
C GLU A 143 21.91 -11.67 -28.34
N GLY A 144 22.35 -12.84 -28.83
CA GLY A 144 22.40 -13.19 -30.25
C GLY A 144 21.61 -14.46 -30.61
N LEU A 145 22.27 -15.61 -30.60
CA LEU A 145 21.77 -16.86 -31.22
C LEU A 145 20.40 -17.31 -30.70
N ALA A 146 20.11 -17.16 -29.40
CA ALA A 146 18.82 -17.57 -28.83
C ALA A 146 17.66 -16.70 -29.33
N ARG A 147 17.93 -15.44 -29.71
CA ARG A 147 16.92 -14.45 -30.12
C ARG A 147 16.54 -14.51 -31.61
N ILE A 148 17.25 -15.30 -32.42
CA ILE A 148 16.92 -15.49 -33.83
C ILE A 148 15.53 -16.15 -33.94
N THR A 149 14.61 -15.59 -34.70
CA THR A 149 13.25 -16.14 -34.84
C THR A 149 13.24 -17.38 -35.74
N ASN A 150 13.82 -17.29 -36.95
CA ASN A 150 13.95 -18.39 -37.91
C ASN A 150 15.34 -19.04 -37.86
N LYS A 151 15.56 -19.95 -36.90
CA LYS A 151 16.88 -20.57 -36.69
C LYS A 151 17.20 -21.63 -37.74
N SER A 152 18.42 -21.61 -38.27
CA SER A 152 18.95 -22.72 -39.08
C SER A 152 19.24 -23.95 -38.21
N ASP A 153 19.35 -25.12 -38.85
CA ASP A 153 19.75 -26.36 -38.17
C ASP A 153 21.11 -26.22 -37.46
N GLU A 154 22.03 -25.45 -38.03
CA GLU A 154 23.34 -25.18 -37.43
C GLU A 154 23.22 -24.41 -36.11
N VAL A 155 22.36 -23.39 -36.04
CA VAL A 155 22.13 -22.60 -34.82
C VAL A 155 21.42 -23.44 -33.76
N VAL A 156 20.41 -24.22 -34.15
CA VAL A 156 19.70 -25.12 -33.23
C VAL A 156 20.66 -26.16 -32.64
N ALA A 157 21.50 -26.78 -33.47
CA ALA A 157 22.53 -27.72 -33.03
C ALA A 157 23.51 -27.09 -32.03
N ALA A 158 24.00 -25.88 -32.32
CA ALA A 158 24.96 -25.19 -31.45
C ALA A 158 24.36 -24.79 -30.09
N LEU A 159 23.11 -24.32 -30.07
CA LEU A 159 22.38 -23.99 -28.84
C LEU A 159 22.19 -25.24 -27.97
N ILE A 160 21.75 -26.35 -28.56
CA ILE A 160 21.58 -27.63 -27.84
C ILE A 160 22.93 -28.11 -27.31
N ALA A 161 23.97 -28.14 -28.15
CA ALA A 161 25.31 -28.54 -27.74
C ALA A 161 25.83 -27.73 -26.55
N ARG A 162 25.53 -26.42 -26.50
CA ARG A 162 25.92 -25.56 -25.39
C ARG A 162 25.11 -25.84 -24.12
N ALA A 163 23.80 -26.03 -24.26
CA ALA A 163 22.90 -26.28 -23.14
C ALA A 163 23.20 -27.60 -22.40
N VAL A 164 23.73 -28.59 -23.11
CA VAL A 164 24.07 -29.92 -22.57
C VAL A 164 25.53 -30.07 -22.15
N ALA A 165 26.36 -29.04 -22.36
CA ALA A 165 27.80 -29.14 -22.13
C ALA A 165 28.27 -28.77 -20.71
N ASP A 166 27.53 -27.97 -19.94
CA ASP A 166 27.79 -27.75 -18.50
C ASP A 166 26.49 -27.88 -17.69
N PRO A 167 26.41 -28.81 -16.71
CA PRO A 167 25.24 -28.98 -15.86
C PRO A 167 24.94 -27.78 -14.95
N ARG A 168 25.91 -26.91 -14.66
CA ARG A 168 25.78 -25.77 -13.70
C ARG A 168 25.26 -24.48 -14.32
N ASP A 169 25.21 -24.37 -15.65
CA ASP A 169 24.83 -23.14 -16.35
C ASP A 169 23.30 -22.98 -16.57
N GLU A 170 22.49 -23.31 -15.55
CA GLU A 170 21.02 -23.35 -15.67
C GLU A 170 20.40 -21.96 -15.91
N ASP A 171 20.59 -21.03 -14.97
CA ASP A 171 19.91 -19.73 -15.00
C ASP A 171 20.48 -18.76 -16.04
N GLU A 172 21.78 -18.86 -16.33
CA GLU A 172 22.49 -17.88 -17.15
C GLU A 172 22.58 -18.23 -18.64
N LEU A 173 22.52 -19.53 -19.00
CA LEU A 173 22.63 -19.99 -20.40
C LEU A 173 21.48 -20.92 -20.78
N ARG A 174 21.20 -21.97 -19.99
CA ARG A 174 20.22 -23.00 -20.37
C ARG A 174 18.81 -22.42 -20.46
N ASN A 175 18.39 -21.58 -19.52
CA ASN A 175 17.07 -20.94 -19.55
C ASN A 175 16.87 -20.04 -20.79
N PRO A 176 17.81 -19.12 -21.12
CA PRO A 176 17.77 -18.38 -22.39
C PRO A 176 17.77 -19.26 -23.63
N ILE A 177 18.55 -20.35 -23.64
CA ILE A 177 18.59 -21.31 -24.76
C ILE A 177 17.24 -22.01 -24.92
N GLN A 178 16.65 -22.52 -23.83
CA GLN A 178 15.35 -23.19 -23.85
C GLN A 178 14.24 -22.24 -24.33
N TRP A 179 14.26 -20.98 -23.87
CA TRP A 179 13.39 -19.93 -24.39
C TRP A 179 13.62 -19.70 -25.88
N GLY A 180 14.87 -19.57 -26.32
CA GLY A 180 15.19 -19.38 -27.73
C GLY A 180 14.72 -20.53 -28.60
N LEU A 181 14.94 -21.78 -28.17
CA LEU A 181 14.50 -22.97 -28.88
C LEU A 181 12.97 -23.14 -28.91
N SER A 182 12.23 -22.49 -27.99
CA SER A 182 10.76 -22.46 -28.07
C SER A 182 10.22 -21.69 -29.28
N LEU A 183 11.08 -20.90 -29.94
CA LEU A 183 10.79 -20.23 -31.21
C LEU A 183 11.06 -21.14 -32.43
N SER A 184 11.62 -22.34 -32.24
CA SER A 184 11.95 -23.29 -33.30
C SER A 184 10.90 -24.42 -33.40
N PRO A 185 10.63 -24.96 -34.60
CA PRO A 185 9.77 -26.14 -34.76
C PRO A 185 10.26 -27.34 -33.94
N ALA A 186 9.33 -28.06 -33.30
CA ALA A 186 9.65 -29.15 -32.38
C ALA A 186 10.39 -30.32 -33.09
N ASP A 187 10.03 -30.61 -34.34
CA ASP A 187 10.71 -31.61 -35.18
C ASP A 187 12.16 -31.22 -35.48
N GLN A 188 12.42 -29.92 -35.70
CA GLN A 188 13.77 -29.40 -35.87
C GLN A 188 14.60 -29.60 -34.60
N VAL A 189 14.07 -29.25 -33.42
CA VAL A 189 14.74 -29.44 -32.13
C VAL A 189 14.95 -30.94 -31.85
N ALA A 190 13.99 -31.80 -32.20
CA ALA A 190 14.07 -33.25 -32.00
C ALA A 190 15.26 -33.86 -32.75
N ARG A 191 15.46 -33.48 -34.03
CA ARG A 191 16.57 -33.97 -34.86
C ARG A 191 17.95 -33.70 -34.24
N HIS A 192 18.09 -32.59 -33.52
CA HIS A 192 19.36 -32.18 -32.91
C HIS A 192 19.55 -32.63 -31.45
N VAL A 193 18.46 -33.01 -30.77
CA VAL A 193 18.52 -33.67 -29.45
C VAL A 193 18.81 -35.17 -29.60
N GLU A 194 18.32 -35.79 -30.67
CA GLU A 194 18.46 -37.22 -30.96
C GLU A 194 19.87 -37.81 -30.78
N PRO A 195 20.96 -37.18 -31.27
CA PRO A 195 22.30 -37.73 -31.12
C PRO A 195 22.75 -37.87 -29.66
N TYR A 196 22.26 -37.00 -28.77
CA TYR A 196 22.56 -37.07 -27.34
C TYR A 196 21.76 -38.18 -26.66
N LEU A 197 20.49 -38.38 -27.03
CA LEU A 197 19.66 -39.46 -26.51
C LEU A 197 20.16 -40.84 -26.97
N ALA A 198 20.65 -40.95 -28.20
CA ALA A 198 21.26 -42.16 -28.73
C ALA A 198 22.52 -42.57 -27.96
N LYS A 199 23.33 -41.59 -27.52
CA LYS A 199 24.58 -41.78 -26.78
C LYS A 199 24.42 -41.84 -25.26
N ARG A 200 23.22 -42.17 -24.75
CA ARG A 200 22.93 -42.22 -23.32
C ARG A 200 23.88 -43.09 -22.48
N GLN A 201 24.41 -44.17 -23.06
CA GLN A 201 25.34 -45.07 -22.36
C GLN A 201 26.73 -44.45 -22.21
N GLU A 202 27.15 -43.61 -23.16
CA GLU A 202 28.45 -42.92 -23.16
C GLU A 202 28.42 -41.66 -22.28
N ALA A 203 27.31 -40.90 -22.33
CA ALA A 203 27.18 -39.61 -21.65
C ALA A 203 25.77 -39.44 -21.03
N PRO A 204 25.45 -40.16 -19.93
CA PRO A 204 24.11 -40.20 -19.35
C PRO A 204 23.61 -38.82 -18.89
N GLU A 205 24.48 -38.01 -18.28
CA GLU A 205 24.13 -36.65 -17.85
C GLU A 205 23.79 -35.74 -19.04
N ARG A 206 24.51 -35.86 -20.15
CA ARG A 206 24.24 -35.07 -21.36
C ARG A 206 22.95 -35.49 -22.05
N ALA A 207 22.64 -36.79 -22.06
CA ALA A 207 21.37 -37.30 -22.56
C ALA A 207 20.19 -36.78 -21.73
N LEU A 208 20.31 -36.76 -20.40
CA LEU A 208 19.29 -36.23 -19.50
C LEU A 208 19.11 -34.71 -19.63
N LEU A 209 20.21 -33.96 -19.81
CA LEU A 209 20.16 -32.54 -20.11
C LEU A 209 19.51 -32.26 -21.48
N ALA A 210 19.84 -33.05 -22.50
CA ALA A 210 19.27 -32.89 -23.84
C ALA A 210 17.75 -33.13 -23.84
N TYR A 211 17.29 -34.16 -23.11
CA TYR A 211 15.87 -34.39 -22.86
C TYR A 211 15.21 -33.19 -22.18
N THR A 212 15.83 -32.66 -21.12
CA THR A 212 15.32 -31.47 -20.40
C THR A 212 15.24 -30.23 -21.28
N VAL A 213 16.25 -30.01 -22.14
CA VAL A 213 16.26 -28.91 -23.11
C VAL A 213 15.12 -29.04 -24.10
N TYR A 214 14.88 -30.23 -24.64
CA TYR A 214 13.75 -30.48 -25.55
C TYR A 214 12.41 -30.21 -24.86
N VAL A 215 12.18 -30.81 -23.69
CA VAL A 215 10.92 -30.71 -22.96
C VAL A 215 10.62 -29.27 -22.59
N ASN A 216 11.60 -28.50 -22.13
CA ASN A 216 11.38 -27.11 -21.72
C ASN A 216 11.19 -26.15 -22.89
N ALA A 217 11.78 -26.46 -24.05
CA ALA A 217 11.62 -25.68 -25.27
C ALA A 217 10.28 -25.94 -25.96
N THR A 218 9.86 -27.20 -26.05
CA THR A 218 8.68 -27.59 -26.85
C THR A 218 7.44 -27.90 -26.01
N LEU A 219 7.60 -28.09 -24.69
CA LEU A 219 6.58 -28.58 -23.76
C LEU A 219 6.00 -29.96 -24.14
N THR A 220 6.68 -30.69 -25.01
CA THR A 220 6.34 -32.04 -25.48
C THR A 220 7.52 -32.99 -25.27
N GLU A 221 7.36 -34.27 -25.59
CA GLU A 221 8.44 -35.25 -25.48
C GLU A 221 9.07 -35.55 -26.84
N PRO A 222 10.40 -35.74 -26.91
CA PRO A 222 11.06 -36.12 -28.14
C PRO A 222 10.77 -37.59 -28.48
N PRO A 223 10.87 -38.00 -29.76
CA PRO A 223 10.85 -39.40 -30.13
C PRO A 223 11.86 -40.23 -29.33
N GLY A 224 11.40 -41.35 -28.78
CA GLY A 224 12.23 -42.23 -27.97
C GLY A 224 12.65 -41.66 -26.61
N ALA A 225 11.82 -40.80 -26.00
CA ALA A 225 12.08 -40.18 -24.70
C ALA A 225 12.40 -41.20 -23.58
N GLU A 226 11.79 -42.38 -23.59
CA GLU A 226 12.01 -43.48 -22.64
C GLU A 226 13.47 -43.93 -22.53
N ARG A 227 14.31 -43.55 -23.50
CA ARG A 227 15.75 -43.80 -23.46
C ARG A 227 16.44 -43.13 -22.26
N VAL A 228 15.90 -42.06 -21.70
CA VAL A 228 16.48 -41.44 -20.49
C VAL A 228 16.03 -42.10 -19.18
N ASP A 229 15.18 -43.12 -19.25
CA ASP A 229 14.75 -43.88 -18.08
C ASP A 229 15.97 -44.56 -17.42
N GLY A 230 16.08 -44.40 -16.10
CA GLY A 230 17.19 -44.94 -15.31
C GLY A 230 18.47 -44.09 -15.29
N LEU A 231 18.50 -42.93 -15.97
CA LEU A 231 19.65 -42.02 -15.92
C LEU A 231 19.66 -41.10 -14.68
N GLY A 232 18.56 -41.03 -13.95
CA GLY A 232 18.41 -40.22 -12.74
C GLY A 232 17.04 -39.53 -12.68
N PRO A 233 16.59 -39.11 -11.48
CA PRO A 233 15.31 -38.42 -11.35
C PRO A 233 15.42 -37.00 -11.91
N PHE A 234 14.28 -36.43 -12.27
CA PHE A 234 14.15 -35.02 -12.61
C PHE A 234 13.11 -34.36 -11.70
N VAL A 235 13.28 -33.06 -11.49
CA VAL A 235 12.38 -32.25 -10.68
C VAL A 235 11.29 -31.69 -11.59
N MET A 236 10.04 -31.87 -11.17
CA MET A 236 8.88 -31.15 -11.71
C MET A 236 8.33 -30.17 -10.68
N GLU A 237 8.01 -28.96 -11.11
CA GLU A 237 7.38 -27.94 -10.27
C GLU A 237 5.97 -27.65 -10.79
N PHE A 238 5.00 -27.59 -9.87
CA PHE A 238 3.60 -27.29 -10.19
C PHE A 238 3.12 -26.12 -9.34
N ASP A 239 2.51 -25.12 -9.97
CA ASP A 239 1.89 -23.98 -9.30
C ASP A 239 0.36 -24.12 -9.34
N LEU A 240 -0.28 -24.26 -8.18
CA LEU A 240 -1.73 -24.33 -8.04
C LEU A 240 -2.29 -22.97 -7.63
N ARG A 241 -3.06 -22.33 -8.52
CA ARG A 241 -3.75 -21.06 -8.27
C ARG A 241 -5.26 -21.31 -8.19
N ALA A 242 -5.90 -20.86 -7.10
CA ALA A 242 -7.35 -20.89 -6.82
C ALA A 242 -7.99 -22.29 -6.53
N PRO A 243 -9.15 -22.27 -5.85
CA PRO A 243 -9.19 -22.37 -4.40
C PRO A 243 -8.61 -23.71 -3.92
N ALA A 244 -7.35 -23.70 -3.45
CA ALA A 244 -6.75 -24.92 -2.89
C ALA A 244 -7.50 -25.28 -1.60
N PRO A 245 -7.87 -26.56 -1.39
CA PRO A 245 -8.34 -26.99 -0.08
C PRO A 245 -7.23 -26.82 0.95
N ASP A 246 -7.56 -26.87 2.25
CA ASP A 246 -6.55 -26.75 3.32
C ASP A 246 -5.35 -27.70 3.06
N VAL A 247 -4.16 -27.34 3.57
CA VAL A 247 -2.92 -28.09 3.33
C VAL A 247 -3.11 -29.60 3.59
N PRO A 248 -3.80 -30.04 4.67
CA PRO A 248 -4.13 -31.45 4.89
C PRO A 248 -4.95 -32.12 3.77
N THR A 249 -6.02 -31.49 3.31
CA THR A 249 -6.90 -31.99 2.25
C THR A 249 -6.19 -32.00 0.90
N PHE A 250 -5.40 -30.97 0.61
CA PHE A 250 -4.54 -30.93 -0.58
C PHE A 250 -3.52 -32.07 -0.56
N MET A 251 -2.93 -32.36 0.60
CA MET A 251 -2.00 -33.48 0.75
C MET A 251 -2.66 -34.85 0.62
N ALA A 252 -3.90 -35.01 1.10
CA ALA A 252 -4.67 -36.24 0.90
C ALA A 252 -4.94 -36.48 -0.60
N ILE A 253 -5.30 -35.42 -1.34
CA ILE A 253 -5.48 -35.43 -2.79
C ILE A 253 -4.16 -35.78 -3.49
N VAL A 254 -3.09 -35.03 -3.23
CA VAL A 254 -1.76 -35.26 -3.83
C VAL A 254 -1.26 -36.67 -3.54
N ARG A 255 -1.38 -37.20 -2.31
CA ARG A 255 -1.00 -38.59 -1.99
C ARG A 255 -1.91 -39.64 -2.62
N HIS A 256 -3.17 -39.34 -2.84
CA HIS A 256 -4.11 -40.22 -3.53
C HIS A 256 -3.82 -40.30 -5.04
N PHE A 257 -3.38 -39.21 -5.66
CA PHE A 257 -3.13 -39.11 -7.11
C PHE A 257 -1.66 -39.29 -7.53
N LEU A 258 -0.69 -39.09 -6.63
CA LEU A 258 0.73 -39.43 -6.77
C LEU A 258 1.06 -40.66 -5.91
N PRO A 259 0.72 -41.89 -6.35
CA PRO A 259 1.21 -43.08 -5.69
C PRO A 259 2.75 -43.09 -5.69
N GLU A 260 3.33 -43.66 -4.63
CA GLU A 260 4.79 -43.73 -4.38
C GLU A 260 5.67 -44.08 -5.61
N PRO A 261 5.24 -44.92 -6.57
CA PRO A 261 6.02 -45.21 -7.78
C PRO A 261 6.16 -44.04 -8.78
N LEU A 262 5.28 -43.03 -8.74
CA LEU A 262 5.25 -41.93 -9.71
C LEU A 262 6.04 -40.69 -9.26
N ALA A 263 6.10 -40.45 -7.95
CA ALA A 263 6.95 -39.44 -7.34
C ALA A 263 7.25 -39.84 -5.88
N PRO A 264 8.31 -40.64 -5.62
CA PRO A 264 8.60 -41.18 -4.29
C PRO A 264 8.87 -40.11 -3.24
N THR A 265 9.22 -38.90 -3.69
CA THR A 265 9.49 -37.76 -2.82
C THR A 265 8.91 -36.49 -3.44
N PHE A 266 8.08 -35.76 -2.69
CA PHE A 266 7.58 -34.45 -3.09
C PHE A 266 7.43 -33.51 -1.90
N THR A 267 7.37 -32.21 -2.17
CA THR A 267 7.18 -31.17 -1.15
C THR A 267 6.08 -30.21 -1.58
N VAL A 268 5.35 -29.67 -0.61
CA VAL A 268 4.33 -28.65 -0.84
C VAL A 268 4.70 -27.41 -0.03
N ARG A 269 4.66 -26.24 -0.66
CA ARG A 269 4.90 -24.95 0.00
C ARG A 269 3.75 -23.98 -0.29
N ALA A 270 3.26 -23.31 0.75
CA ALA A 270 2.29 -22.23 0.61
C ALA A 270 3.00 -20.94 0.14
N GLY A 271 2.57 -20.38 -0.99
CA GLY A 271 2.98 -19.06 -1.48
C GLY A 271 1.80 -18.09 -1.48
N ARG A 272 2.06 -16.77 -1.52
CA ARG A 272 1.04 -15.71 -1.33
C ARG A 272 -0.23 -15.81 -2.20
N HIS A 273 -0.15 -16.51 -3.34
CA HIS A 273 -1.26 -16.66 -4.30
C HIS A 273 -1.38 -18.08 -4.89
N ALA A 274 -0.61 -19.06 -4.40
CA ALA A 274 -0.57 -20.41 -4.95
C ALA A 274 0.06 -21.44 -3.99
N MET A 275 -0.37 -22.69 -4.05
CA MET A 275 0.41 -23.82 -3.52
C MET A 275 1.45 -24.24 -4.56
N ARG A 276 2.69 -24.45 -4.14
CA ARG A 276 3.74 -24.99 -5.01
C ARG A 276 4.06 -26.42 -4.63
N LEU A 277 3.91 -27.35 -5.57
CA LEU A 277 4.33 -28.74 -5.44
C LEU A 277 5.66 -28.92 -6.18
N THR A 278 6.66 -29.48 -5.52
CA THR A 278 7.93 -29.88 -6.13
C THR A 278 8.08 -31.39 -5.99
N ALA A 279 8.11 -32.13 -7.10
CA ALA A 279 8.14 -33.59 -7.13
C ALA A 279 9.43 -34.11 -7.78
N LEU A 280 10.04 -35.14 -7.18
CA LEU A 280 11.10 -35.93 -7.80
C LEU A 280 10.46 -37.05 -8.60
N VAL A 281 10.59 -36.98 -9.93
CA VAL A 281 9.98 -37.92 -10.87
C VAL A 281 11.07 -38.87 -11.39
N PRO A 282 10.90 -40.20 -11.26
CA PRO A 282 11.99 -41.16 -11.44
C PRO A 282 12.29 -41.51 -12.91
N ASN A 283 11.34 -41.34 -13.82
CA ASN A 283 11.48 -41.71 -15.23
C ASN A 283 10.39 -41.06 -16.11
N VAL A 284 10.54 -41.14 -17.43
CA VAL A 284 9.63 -40.56 -18.43
C VAL A 284 8.24 -41.16 -18.32
N LYS A 285 8.13 -42.48 -18.08
CA LYS A 285 6.83 -43.12 -17.87
C LYS A 285 6.10 -42.51 -16.67
N ALA A 286 6.79 -42.31 -15.55
CA ALA A 286 6.22 -41.70 -14.36
C ALA A 286 5.76 -40.26 -14.62
N ARG A 287 6.50 -39.50 -15.44
CA ARG A 287 6.09 -38.18 -15.91
C ARG A 287 4.82 -38.21 -16.76
N ARG A 288 4.73 -39.11 -17.75
CA ARG A 288 3.54 -39.28 -18.60
C ARG A 288 2.32 -39.63 -17.76
N ASP A 289 2.46 -40.66 -16.93
CA ASP A 289 1.41 -41.13 -16.03
C ASP A 289 0.97 -40.02 -15.07
N LEU A 290 1.91 -39.20 -14.57
CA LEU A 290 1.62 -38.04 -13.72
C LEU A 290 0.86 -36.94 -14.47
N LEU A 291 1.32 -36.56 -15.67
CA LEU A 291 0.66 -35.53 -16.48
C LEU A 291 -0.74 -35.95 -16.92
N GLU A 292 -0.92 -37.21 -17.35
CA GLU A 292 -2.21 -37.77 -17.74
C GLU A 292 -3.19 -37.79 -16.56
N ARG A 293 -2.71 -38.22 -15.38
CA ARG A 293 -3.51 -38.18 -14.14
C ARG A 293 -3.88 -36.76 -13.75
N LEU A 294 -2.95 -35.81 -13.82
CA LEU A 294 -3.22 -34.40 -13.49
C LEU A 294 -4.22 -33.76 -14.49
N GLN A 295 -4.13 -34.10 -15.77
CA GLN A 295 -5.06 -33.61 -16.81
C GLN A 295 -6.45 -34.26 -16.71
N GLY A 296 -6.55 -35.48 -16.18
CA GLY A 296 -7.80 -36.20 -15.96
C GLY A 296 -8.64 -35.74 -14.77
N LEU A 297 -8.13 -34.81 -13.96
CA LEU A 297 -8.85 -34.22 -12.83
C LEU A 297 -9.83 -33.15 -13.33
N GLU A 298 -11.08 -33.13 -12.85
CA GLU A 298 -12.07 -32.10 -13.24
C GLU A 298 -11.57 -30.66 -13.01
N TRP A 299 -10.74 -30.46 -11.97
CA TRP A 299 -10.06 -29.19 -11.63
C TRP A 299 -8.64 -29.06 -12.24
N GLY A 300 -8.11 -30.11 -12.88
CA GLY A 300 -6.81 -30.09 -13.57
C GLY A 300 -6.74 -29.08 -14.72
N LYS A 301 -7.90 -28.64 -15.24
CA LYS A 301 -8.02 -27.55 -16.22
C LYS A 301 -7.79 -26.15 -15.61
N GLU A 302 -7.95 -26.00 -14.30
CA GLU A 302 -7.69 -24.76 -13.55
C GLU A 302 -6.27 -24.72 -12.96
N MET A 303 -5.59 -25.87 -12.90
CA MET A 303 -4.18 -25.95 -12.53
C MET A 303 -3.28 -25.43 -13.65
N ARG A 304 -2.42 -24.44 -13.33
CA ARG A 304 -1.29 -24.12 -14.22
C ARG A 304 -0.18 -25.14 -14.00
N VAL A 305 -0.27 -26.26 -14.70
CA VAL A 305 0.81 -27.25 -14.77
C VAL A 305 1.97 -26.64 -15.56
N ASP A 306 3.06 -26.27 -14.88
CA ASP A 306 4.32 -25.94 -15.57
C ASP A 306 4.94 -27.26 -16.02
N ASN A 307 4.88 -27.53 -17.33
CA ASN A 307 5.36 -28.80 -17.90
C ASN A 307 6.90 -28.87 -18.05
N ARG A 308 7.60 -27.85 -17.53
CA ARG A 308 9.06 -27.79 -17.53
C ARG A 308 9.63 -28.72 -16.46
N ILE A 309 10.80 -29.24 -16.76
CA ILE A 309 11.55 -30.16 -15.91
C ILE A 309 12.95 -29.61 -15.66
N ARG A 310 13.57 -30.05 -14.57
CA ARG A 310 14.98 -29.79 -14.26
C ARG A 310 15.68 -31.11 -13.94
N VAL A 311 16.95 -31.23 -14.30
CA VAL A 311 17.76 -32.36 -13.84
C VAL A 311 17.90 -32.27 -12.32
N ALA A 312 17.56 -33.33 -11.60
CA ALA A 312 17.69 -33.31 -10.14
C ALA A 312 19.17 -33.50 -9.75
N THR A 313 19.80 -32.45 -9.23
CA THR A 313 21.14 -32.56 -8.65
C THR A 313 21.09 -33.34 -7.34
N PRO A 314 22.19 -33.96 -6.88
CA PRO A 314 22.24 -34.63 -5.57
C PRO A 314 21.75 -33.74 -4.41
N GLU A 315 22.13 -32.47 -4.43
CA GLU A 315 21.69 -31.46 -3.45
C GLU A 315 20.17 -31.19 -3.51
N MET A 316 19.60 -31.12 -4.71
CA MET A 316 18.14 -30.98 -4.88
C MET A 316 17.42 -32.23 -4.40
N VAL A 317 17.95 -33.42 -4.68
CA VAL A 317 17.39 -34.68 -4.20
C VAL A 317 17.39 -34.71 -2.68
N GLU A 318 18.53 -34.38 -2.05
CA GLU A 318 18.65 -34.32 -0.59
C GLU A 318 17.69 -33.29 0.01
N LYS A 319 17.63 -32.09 -0.57
CA LYS A 319 16.77 -31.00 -0.08
C LYS A 319 15.29 -31.32 -0.20
N VAL A 320 14.83 -31.81 -1.36
CA VAL A 320 13.43 -32.20 -1.56
C VAL A 320 13.08 -33.39 -0.66
N THR A 321 14.03 -34.31 -0.43
CA THR A 321 13.86 -35.43 0.51
C THR A 321 13.78 -34.96 1.97
N ALA A 322 14.64 -34.03 2.39
CA ALA A 322 14.61 -33.47 3.74
C ALA A 322 13.34 -32.64 3.99
N ASP A 323 12.95 -31.83 3.02
CA ASP A 323 11.74 -31.01 3.10
C ASP A 323 10.46 -31.87 3.07
N SER A 324 10.47 -33.02 2.39
CA SER A 324 9.32 -33.95 2.38
C SER A 324 9.02 -34.56 3.75
N LYS A 325 10.01 -34.55 4.65
CA LYS A 325 9.92 -35.09 6.02
C LYS A 325 9.52 -34.03 7.05
N LYS A 326 9.43 -32.74 6.68
CA LYS A 326 9.09 -31.66 7.62
C LYS A 326 7.59 -31.65 7.92
N PRO A 327 7.17 -31.23 9.14
CA PRO A 327 5.77 -30.95 9.44
C PRO A 327 5.25 -29.87 8.50
N LEU A 328 4.08 -30.12 7.94
CA LEU A 328 3.46 -29.18 7.00
C LEU A 328 2.93 -27.94 7.75
N PRO A 329 2.92 -26.77 7.10
CA PRO A 329 2.15 -25.63 7.62
C PRO A 329 0.66 -26.00 7.70
N THR A 330 0.01 -25.63 8.80
CA THR A 330 -1.41 -25.94 9.06
C THR A 330 -2.37 -25.05 8.27
N GLU A 331 -1.87 -23.95 7.70
CA GLU A 331 -2.66 -22.97 6.95
C GLU A 331 -2.22 -22.92 5.49
N GLY A 332 -3.19 -23.04 4.57
CA GLY A 332 -2.96 -22.85 3.14
C GLY A 332 -2.93 -21.36 2.75
N PRO A 333 -2.49 -21.02 1.53
CA PRO A 333 -2.70 -19.69 1.00
C PRO A 333 -4.18 -19.46 0.79
N GLU A 334 -4.68 -18.28 1.17
CA GLU A 334 -6.09 -17.94 1.04
C GLU A 334 -6.57 -18.17 -0.42
N PRO A 335 -7.59 -19.01 -0.65
CA PRO A 335 -8.14 -19.22 -1.96
C PRO A 335 -8.80 -17.94 -2.49
N VAL A 336 -8.50 -17.54 -3.73
CA VAL A 336 -9.29 -16.54 -4.46
C VAL A 336 -10.38 -17.27 -5.24
N PRO A 337 -11.68 -17.11 -4.93
CA PRO A 337 -12.75 -17.77 -5.66
C PRO A 337 -12.96 -17.11 -7.04
N GLN A 338 -12.76 -17.84 -8.14
CA GLN A 338 -13.41 -17.52 -9.42
C GLN A 338 -14.74 -18.27 -9.46
N THR A 339 -15.85 -17.57 -9.23
CA THR A 339 -17.15 -18.22 -8.97
C THR A 339 -18.16 -18.11 -10.11
N ARG A 340 -17.87 -17.40 -11.21
CA ARG A 340 -18.88 -17.04 -12.22
C ARG A 340 -18.34 -17.08 -13.67
N PRO A 341 -19.10 -17.53 -14.69
CA PRO A 341 -18.73 -17.46 -16.10
C PRO A 341 -18.52 -16.02 -16.60
N ILE A 342 -17.77 -15.84 -17.70
CA ILE A 342 -17.50 -14.50 -18.28
C ILE A 342 -18.79 -13.75 -18.66
N ASP A 343 -19.80 -14.46 -19.15
CA ASP A 343 -21.11 -13.90 -19.50
C ASP A 343 -21.87 -13.41 -18.26
N GLU A 344 -21.65 -14.07 -17.12
CA GLU A 344 -22.23 -13.64 -15.84
C GLU A 344 -21.54 -12.37 -15.33
N TYR A 345 -20.22 -12.27 -15.42
CA TYR A 345 -19.52 -11.02 -15.11
C TYR A 345 -19.89 -9.90 -16.07
N ALA A 346 -20.06 -10.19 -17.36
CA ALA A 346 -20.55 -9.21 -18.33
C ALA A 346 -21.97 -8.73 -17.96
N ARG A 347 -22.86 -9.64 -17.54
CA ARG A 347 -24.19 -9.29 -17.03
C ARG A 347 -24.12 -8.45 -15.75
N MET A 348 -23.26 -8.81 -14.81
CA MET A 348 -23.05 -8.07 -13.55
C MET A 348 -22.56 -6.64 -13.86
N MET A 349 -21.61 -6.49 -14.79
CA MET A 349 -21.16 -5.16 -15.23
C MET A 349 -22.28 -4.36 -15.91
N ALA A 350 -23.04 -4.99 -16.80
CA ALA A 350 -24.11 -4.32 -17.54
C ALA A 350 -25.29 -3.90 -16.66
N THR A 351 -25.82 -4.85 -15.88
CA THR A 351 -27.14 -4.76 -15.23
C THR A 351 -27.13 -5.02 -13.73
N GLY A 352 -26.00 -5.42 -13.17
CA GLY A 352 -25.88 -5.68 -11.74
C GLY A 352 -25.89 -4.42 -10.89
N ASP A 353 -26.08 -4.61 -9.58
CA ASP A 353 -25.94 -3.53 -8.60
C ASP A 353 -24.47 -3.11 -8.40
N SER A 354 -24.23 -2.13 -7.53
CA SER A 354 -22.89 -1.59 -7.29
C SER A 354 -21.90 -2.65 -6.75
N ASP A 355 -22.36 -3.59 -5.94
CA ASP A 355 -21.50 -4.63 -5.36
C ASP A 355 -21.17 -5.69 -6.41
N GLU A 356 -22.15 -6.09 -7.21
CA GLU A 356 -21.95 -6.98 -8.35
C GLU A 356 -21.01 -6.37 -9.40
N ARG A 357 -21.19 -5.09 -9.75
CA ARG A 357 -20.27 -4.37 -10.66
C ARG A 357 -18.87 -4.23 -10.07
N GLY A 358 -18.77 -3.95 -8.77
CA GLY A 358 -17.51 -3.82 -8.05
C GLY A 358 -16.74 -5.14 -8.00
N GLU A 359 -17.43 -6.24 -7.71
CA GLU A 359 -16.91 -7.61 -7.74
C GLU A 359 -16.48 -7.98 -9.17
N ALA A 360 -17.32 -7.71 -10.17
CA ALA A 360 -17.01 -8.02 -11.55
C ALA A 360 -15.77 -7.25 -12.04
N LEU A 361 -15.61 -5.97 -11.68
CA LEU A 361 -14.42 -5.16 -12.01
C LEU A 361 -13.14 -5.61 -11.27
N GLU A 362 -13.25 -6.20 -10.08
CA GLU A 362 -12.09 -6.73 -9.34
C GLU A 362 -11.65 -8.10 -9.85
N LYS A 363 -12.63 -8.94 -10.21
CA LYS A 363 -12.40 -10.32 -10.66
C LYS A 363 -12.23 -10.43 -12.16
N SER A 364 -12.44 -9.35 -12.92
CA SER A 364 -12.26 -9.32 -14.38
C SER A 364 -10.80 -9.27 -14.78
N ASN A 365 -10.11 -10.38 -14.54
CA ASN A 365 -8.86 -10.71 -15.21
C ASN A 365 -9.15 -11.21 -16.65
N PHE A 366 -10.03 -10.51 -17.39
CA PHE A 366 -10.50 -10.84 -18.75
C PHE A 366 -9.80 -9.95 -19.78
N PRO A 367 -8.54 -10.23 -20.14
CA PRO A 367 -7.75 -9.33 -20.96
C PRO A 367 -8.41 -9.05 -22.32
N ASP A 368 -9.09 -9.99 -22.95
CA ASP A 368 -9.60 -9.74 -24.31
C ASP A 368 -10.93 -9.00 -24.36
N LEU A 369 -11.88 -9.31 -23.47
CA LEU A 369 -13.20 -8.63 -23.45
C LEU A 369 -13.04 -7.15 -23.14
N LEU A 370 -12.37 -6.81 -22.02
CA LEU A 370 -12.29 -5.43 -21.54
C LEU A 370 -11.24 -4.57 -22.24
N THR A 371 -10.30 -5.15 -23.00
CA THR A 371 -9.22 -4.37 -23.64
C THR A 371 -9.27 -4.35 -25.17
N LYS A 372 -9.94 -5.32 -25.81
CA LYS A 372 -9.94 -5.47 -27.28
C LYS A 372 -11.32 -5.35 -27.95
N GLN A 373 -12.43 -5.58 -27.23
CA GLN A 373 -13.77 -5.61 -27.82
C GLN A 373 -14.61 -4.37 -27.46
N GLU A 374 -15.32 -3.80 -28.43
CA GLU A 374 -16.23 -2.65 -28.18
C GLU A 374 -17.29 -2.96 -27.11
N ALA A 375 -17.77 -4.20 -27.07
CA ALA A 375 -18.70 -4.66 -26.04
C ALA A 375 -18.11 -4.49 -24.62
N GLY A 376 -16.80 -4.69 -24.44
CA GLY A 376 -16.14 -4.43 -23.15
C GLY A 376 -16.10 -2.94 -22.79
N LEU A 377 -15.95 -2.05 -23.77
CA LEU A 377 -16.05 -0.61 -23.53
C LEU A 377 -17.47 -0.20 -23.13
N ASP A 378 -18.51 -0.82 -23.72
CA ASP A 378 -19.89 -0.59 -23.32
C ASP A 378 -20.14 -0.96 -21.85
N LEU A 379 -19.56 -2.08 -21.40
CA LEU A 379 -19.60 -2.50 -20.00
C LEU A 379 -18.89 -1.51 -19.07
N LEU A 380 -17.71 -1.02 -19.48
CA LEU A 380 -16.98 0.01 -18.71
C LEU A 380 -17.76 1.34 -18.64
N VAL A 381 -18.43 1.73 -19.72
CA VAL A 381 -19.32 2.91 -19.72
C VAL A 381 -20.48 2.71 -18.76
N ALA A 382 -21.10 1.54 -18.72
CA ALA A 382 -22.18 1.23 -17.78
C ALA A 382 -21.71 1.33 -16.32
N CYS A 383 -20.58 0.69 -15.99
CA CYS A 383 -19.97 0.76 -14.65
C CYS A 383 -19.54 2.18 -14.28
N ALA A 384 -19.10 3.00 -15.24
CA ALA A 384 -18.72 4.38 -14.99
C ALA A 384 -19.90 5.31 -14.67
N MET A 385 -21.15 4.86 -14.84
CA MET A 385 -22.35 5.58 -14.42
C MET A 385 -22.90 5.08 -13.07
N ASP A 386 -22.19 4.19 -12.39
CA ASP A 386 -22.64 3.58 -11.15
C ASP A 386 -22.72 4.60 -9.99
N ALA A 387 -23.65 4.41 -9.05
CA ALA A 387 -23.78 5.27 -7.88
C ALA A 387 -22.56 5.15 -6.93
N ASN A 388 -21.90 3.99 -6.89
CA ASN A 388 -20.73 3.73 -6.06
C ASN A 388 -19.44 4.31 -6.71
N PRO A 389 -18.76 5.26 -6.04
CA PRO A 389 -17.53 5.85 -6.57
C PRO A 389 -16.39 4.84 -6.80
N GLY A 390 -16.29 3.77 -6.02
CA GLY A 390 -15.25 2.75 -6.19
C GLY A 390 -15.41 1.93 -7.48
N VAL A 391 -16.65 1.76 -7.93
CA VAL A 391 -16.97 1.13 -9.23
C VAL A 391 -16.57 2.08 -10.36
N ARG A 392 -16.96 3.36 -10.26
CA ARG A 392 -16.59 4.39 -11.25
C ARG A 392 -15.08 4.56 -11.36
N GLU A 393 -14.35 4.56 -10.24
CA GLU A 393 -12.89 4.65 -10.18
C GLU A 393 -12.21 3.50 -10.96
N LYS A 394 -12.62 2.25 -10.69
CA LYS A 394 -12.08 1.08 -11.38
C LYS A 394 -12.38 1.10 -12.88
N ALA A 395 -13.61 1.47 -13.25
CA ALA A 395 -13.99 1.64 -14.65
C ALA A 395 -13.16 2.74 -15.34
N ALA A 396 -12.96 3.88 -14.68
CA ALA A 396 -12.13 4.97 -15.15
C ALA A 396 -10.68 4.54 -15.40
N ARG A 397 -10.10 3.75 -14.48
CA ARG A 397 -8.74 3.23 -14.61
C ARG A 397 -8.60 2.31 -15.82
N LEU A 398 -9.49 1.32 -15.94
CA LEU A 398 -9.44 0.34 -17.03
C LEU A 398 -9.69 0.99 -18.40
N ALA A 399 -10.63 1.94 -18.49
CA ALA A 399 -10.86 2.71 -19.70
C ALA A 399 -9.63 3.58 -20.06
N GLY A 400 -9.03 4.25 -19.07
CA GLY A 400 -7.82 5.05 -19.26
C GLY A 400 -6.63 4.21 -19.75
N GLU A 401 -6.29 3.15 -19.02
CA GLU A 401 -5.14 2.29 -19.33
C GLU A 401 -5.27 1.64 -20.71
N TRP A 402 -6.41 1.00 -21.00
CA TRP A 402 -6.51 0.14 -22.19
C TRP A 402 -7.03 0.83 -23.44
N TRP A 403 -7.84 1.89 -23.28
CA TRP A 403 -8.52 2.55 -24.40
C TRP A 403 -8.02 3.96 -24.68
N VAL A 404 -7.26 4.57 -23.75
CA VAL A 404 -6.61 5.87 -23.95
C VAL A 404 -5.09 5.70 -24.04
N TRP A 405 -4.45 5.05 -23.07
CA TRP A 405 -2.98 4.97 -22.99
C TRP A 405 -2.34 4.05 -24.03
N TYR A 406 -2.85 2.82 -24.17
CA TYR A 406 -2.30 1.83 -25.10
C TYR A 406 -2.80 2.00 -26.55
N ARG A 407 -3.51 3.09 -26.85
CA ARG A 407 -4.03 3.38 -28.20
C ARG A 407 -3.56 4.73 -28.69
N ASP A 408 -3.07 4.76 -29.92
CA ASP A 408 -2.66 5.99 -30.60
C ASP A 408 -3.25 5.99 -32.02
N PRO A 409 -4.28 6.81 -32.30
CA PRO A 409 -4.91 7.78 -31.40
C PRO A 409 -5.78 7.12 -30.29
N PRO A 410 -6.04 7.83 -29.17
CA PRO A 410 -6.97 7.37 -28.13
C PRO A 410 -8.36 7.06 -28.67
N HIS A 411 -9.05 6.09 -28.07
CA HIS A 411 -10.41 5.76 -28.50
C HIS A 411 -11.39 6.91 -28.18
N PRO A 412 -12.14 7.45 -29.16
CA PRO A 412 -12.95 8.66 -28.95
C PRO A 412 -13.99 8.53 -27.83
N ARG A 413 -14.65 7.37 -27.72
CA ARG A 413 -15.65 7.10 -26.67
C ARG A 413 -15.03 7.00 -25.28
N ALA A 414 -13.84 6.41 -25.18
CA ALA A 414 -13.12 6.29 -23.91
C ALA A 414 -12.59 7.66 -23.46
N LEU A 415 -12.09 8.48 -24.39
CA LEU A 415 -11.67 9.86 -24.10
C LEU A 415 -12.85 10.73 -23.64
N ALA A 416 -14.02 10.62 -24.29
CA ALA A 416 -15.23 11.31 -23.87
C ALA A 416 -15.69 10.86 -22.47
N LEU A 417 -15.60 9.56 -22.17
CA LEU A 417 -15.88 9.03 -20.84
C LEU A 417 -14.93 9.59 -19.79
N SER A 418 -13.61 9.60 -20.07
CA SER A 418 -12.61 10.18 -19.19
C SER A 418 -12.88 11.67 -18.91
N LEU A 419 -13.21 12.46 -19.94
CA LEU A 419 -13.56 13.89 -19.76
C LEU A 419 -14.82 14.10 -18.91
N LYS A 420 -15.79 13.18 -18.99
CA LYS A 420 -16.97 13.21 -18.12
C LYS A 420 -16.59 12.90 -16.67
N LEU A 421 -15.81 11.84 -16.44
CA LEU A 421 -15.36 11.41 -15.11
C LEU A 421 -14.33 12.36 -14.48
N ALA A 422 -13.66 13.19 -15.26
CA ALA A 422 -12.83 14.28 -14.73
C ALA A 422 -13.64 15.34 -13.96
N LYS A 423 -14.97 15.34 -14.10
CA LYS A 423 -15.92 16.21 -13.38
C LYS A 423 -16.72 15.44 -12.32
N ASP A 424 -16.29 14.22 -11.97
CA ASP A 424 -16.96 13.40 -10.96
C ASP A 424 -16.93 14.09 -9.58
N PRO A 425 -18.00 14.01 -8.78
CA PRO A 425 -18.00 14.56 -7.43
C PRO A 425 -17.00 13.87 -6.48
N GLU A 426 -16.58 12.63 -6.78
CA GLU A 426 -15.59 11.90 -5.99
C GLU A 426 -14.14 12.24 -6.40
N PRO A 427 -13.33 12.85 -5.50
CA PRO A 427 -11.94 13.21 -5.81
C PRO A 427 -11.08 12.04 -6.27
N LYS A 428 -11.31 10.83 -5.75
CA LYS A 428 -10.53 9.64 -6.12
C LYS A 428 -10.75 9.20 -7.58
N VAL A 429 -11.96 9.37 -8.09
CA VAL A 429 -12.30 9.10 -9.50
C VAL A 429 -11.61 10.13 -10.40
N VAL A 430 -11.70 11.41 -10.04
CA VAL A 430 -11.01 12.51 -10.75
C VAL A 430 -9.49 12.28 -10.79
N GLY A 431 -8.89 11.88 -9.67
CA GLY A 431 -7.46 11.59 -9.57
C GLY A 431 -7.04 10.41 -10.43
N THR A 432 -7.87 9.37 -10.48
CA THR A 432 -7.63 8.20 -11.33
C THR A 432 -7.65 8.57 -12.82
N VAL A 433 -8.59 9.39 -13.28
CA VAL A 433 -8.64 9.87 -14.67
C VAL A 433 -7.44 10.74 -15.01
N ALA A 434 -7.12 11.69 -14.12
CA ALA A 434 -6.02 12.61 -14.30
C ALA A 434 -4.65 11.92 -14.20
N TYR A 435 -4.57 10.74 -13.58
CA TYR A 435 -3.36 9.91 -13.57
C TYR A 435 -3.33 8.95 -14.78
N PHE A 436 -4.34 8.10 -14.95
CA PHE A 436 -4.33 6.93 -15.85
C PHE A 436 -4.92 7.16 -17.26
N ALA A 437 -5.40 8.36 -17.58
CA ALA A 437 -6.00 8.63 -18.90
C ALA A 437 -5.42 9.87 -19.59
N LEU A 438 -5.82 11.07 -19.14
CA LEU A 438 -5.63 12.33 -19.87
C LEU A 438 -4.18 12.70 -20.21
N PRO A 439 -3.16 12.47 -19.33
CA PRO A 439 -1.80 12.94 -19.57
C PRO A 439 -1.04 12.29 -20.74
N ARG A 440 -1.59 11.24 -21.35
CA ARG A 440 -0.96 10.56 -22.50
C ARG A 440 -1.60 10.93 -23.84
N VAL A 441 -2.62 11.80 -23.86
CA VAL A 441 -3.22 12.30 -25.10
C VAL A 441 -2.21 13.20 -25.81
N LYS A 442 -1.74 12.79 -26.99
CA LYS A 442 -0.86 13.61 -27.85
C LYS A 442 -1.67 14.80 -28.40
N ASN A 443 -1.10 16.00 -28.33
CA ASN A 443 -1.76 17.26 -28.73
C ASN A 443 -3.16 17.43 -28.09
N PRO A 444 -3.23 17.51 -26.75
CA PRO A 444 -4.50 17.45 -26.04
C PRO A 444 -5.41 18.63 -26.42
N PRO A 445 -6.69 18.38 -26.73
CA PRO A 445 -7.69 19.45 -26.89
C PRO A 445 -7.86 20.27 -25.61
N ASP A 446 -8.42 21.47 -25.73
CA ASP A 446 -8.61 22.41 -24.62
C ASP A 446 -9.36 21.79 -23.43
N ALA A 447 -10.41 21.00 -23.71
CA ALA A 447 -11.16 20.29 -22.66
C ALA A 447 -10.29 19.29 -21.86
N VAL A 448 -9.28 18.67 -22.49
CA VAL A 448 -8.34 17.76 -21.82
C VAL A 448 -7.34 18.55 -20.98
N VAL A 449 -6.86 19.69 -21.49
CA VAL A 449 -5.97 20.61 -20.77
C VAL A 449 -6.67 21.17 -19.53
N ASP A 450 -7.91 21.65 -19.66
CA ASP A 450 -8.70 22.22 -18.56
C ASP A 450 -9.00 21.18 -17.47
N ALA A 451 -9.36 19.96 -17.87
CA ALA A 451 -9.62 18.85 -16.95
C ALA A 451 -8.36 18.49 -16.15
N MET A 452 -7.18 18.45 -16.80
CA MET A 452 -5.90 18.19 -16.16
C MET A 452 -5.52 19.30 -15.15
N ILE A 453 -5.65 20.58 -15.55
CA ILE A 453 -5.36 21.72 -14.67
C ILE A 453 -6.29 21.72 -13.47
N THR A 454 -7.59 21.51 -13.68
CA THR A 454 -8.58 21.47 -12.61
C THR A 454 -8.24 20.36 -11.61
N ALA A 455 -8.07 19.13 -12.07
CA ALA A 455 -7.77 17.99 -11.21
C ALA A 455 -6.48 18.19 -10.39
N ALA A 456 -5.41 18.70 -10.99
CA ALA A 456 -4.15 18.95 -10.29
C ALA A 456 -4.27 20.08 -9.25
N THR A 457 -5.07 21.10 -9.53
CA THR A 457 -5.18 22.27 -8.64
C THR A 457 -6.20 22.09 -7.52
N THR A 458 -7.28 21.32 -7.70
CA THR A 458 -8.37 21.21 -6.72
C THR A 458 -8.26 20.03 -5.75
N GLN A 459 -7.34 19.09 -5.95
CA GLN A 459 -7.20 17.94 -5.05
C GLN A 459 -6.45 18.27 -3.77
N THR A 460 -6.91 17.69 -2.64
CA THR A 460 -6.32 17.88 -1.31
C THR A 460 -6.23 16.54 -0.56
N PRO A 461 -5.12 16.26 0.18
CA PRO A 461 -3.90 17.05 0.34
C PRO A 461 -2.95 16.96 -0.86
N TRP A 462 -1.88 17.76 -0.86
CA TRP A 462 -0.80 17.68 -1.85
C TRP A 462 -0.19 16.27 -1.84
N GLU A 463 -0.58 15.42 -2.79
CA GLU A 463 -0.30 13.98 -2.73
C GLU A 463 1.10 13.62 -3.27
N PRO A 464 1.80 12.64 -2.64
CA PRO A 464 3.05 12.06 -3.14
C PRO A 464 2.85 11.07 -4.30
N ASN A 465 1.63 10.87 -4.82
CA ASN A 465 1.30 9.81 -5.76
C ASN A 465 1.59 10.15 -7.23
N GLY A 466 2.45 11.13 -7.52
CA GLY A 466 2.87 11.42 -8.89
C GLY A 466 1.83 12.12 -9.78
N LEU A 467 0.65 12.49 -9.27
CA LEU A 467 -0.39 13.16 -10.09
C LEU A 467 0.09 14.50 -10.67
N HIS A 468 0.67 15.38 -9.85
CA HIS A 468 1.25 16.65 -10.33
C HIS A 468 2.31 16.41 -11.40
N PHE A 469 3.21 15.47 -11.14
CA PHE A 469 4.30 15.12 -12.04
C PHE A 469 3.80 14.57 -13.38
N ILE A 470 2.86 13.63 -13.36
CA ILE A 470 2.29 13.04 -14.58
C ILE A 470 1.44 14.07 -15.33
N THR A 471 0.70 14.93 -14.62
CA THR A 471 -0.05 16.02 -15.25
C THR A 471 0.89 17.02 -15.92
N ALA A 472 1.97 17.40 -15.24
CA ALA A 472 3.02 18.26 -15.80
C ALA A 472 3.71 17.62 -17.02
N TYR A 473 3.90 16.30 -16.97
CA TYR A 473 4.37 15.54 -18.12
C TYR A 473 3.39 15.64 -19.29
N GLY A 474 2.08 15.47 -19.07
CA GLY A 474 1.06 15.58 -20.12
C GLY A 474 0.94 16.98 -20.72
N LEU A 475 1.15 18.03 -19.93
CA LEU A 475 1.09 19.43 -20.36
C LEU A 475 2.36 19.94 -21.04
N ARG A 476 3.42 19.13 -21.11
CA ARG A 476 4.76 19.56 -21.52
C ARG A 476 4.91 20.16 -22.91
N ASN A 477 4.03 19.77 -23.82
CA ASN A 477 4.09 20.19 -25.22
C ASN A 477 3.22 21.43 -25.46
N ILE A 478 2.57 21.96 -24.42
CA ILE A 478 1.82 23.21 -24.49
C ILE A 478 2.81 24.37 -24.34
N ALA A 479 2.68 25.38 -25.22
CA ALA A 479 3.50 26.58 -25.17
C ALA A 479 3.46 27.22 -23.77
N PRO A 480 4.61 27.56 -23.15
CA PRO A 480 4.67 28.16 -21.81
C PRO A 480 3.76 29.38 -21.65
N GLU A 481 3.67 30.25 -22.65
CA GLU A 481 2.86 31.47 -22.63
C GLU A 481 1.36 31.15 -22.52
N ARG A 482 0.93 30.06 -23.16
CA ARG A 482 -0.44 29.56 -23.07
C ARG A 482 -0.73 28.96 -21.69
N LEU A 483 0.19 28.15 -21.14
CA LEU A 483 0.05 27.61 -19.79
C LEU A 483 0.02 28.71 -18.73
N GLU A 484 0.85 29.73 -18.89
CA GLU A 484 0.89 30.88 -17.97
C GLU A 484 -0.44 31.63 -17.98
N THR A 485 -1.03 31.83 -19.16
CA THR A 485 -2.35 32.44 -19.31
C THR A 485 -3.44 31.66 -18.57
N LEU A 486 -3.43 30.32 -18.67
CA LEU A 486 -4.43 29.45 -18.03
C LEU A 486 -4.26 29.36 -16.51
N LEU A 487 -3.02 29.34 -16.01
CA LEU A 487 -2.74 29.12 -14.58
C LEU A 487 -2.67 30.41 -13.75
N THR A 488 -2.38 31.56 -14.37
CA THR A 488 -2.29 32.86 -13.68
C THR A 488 -3.53 33.22 -12.85
N PRO A 489 -4.77 33.04 -13.35
CA PRO A 489 -5.98 33.30 -12.55
C PRO A 489 -6.02 32.47 -11.26
N ILE A 490 -5.64 31.19 -11.33
CA ILE A 490 -5.61 30.27 -10.19
C ILE A 490 -4.49 30.67 -9.21
N MET A 491 -3.29 30.98 -9.73
CA MET A 491 -2.17 31.47 -8.92
C MET A 491 -2.47 32.80 -8.21
N ARG A 492 -3.38 33.62 -8.74
CA ARG A 492 -3.84 34.89 -8.14
C ARG A 492 -5.03 34.71 -7.20
N GLY A 493 -5.68 33.54 -7.19
CA GLY A 493 -6.83 33.25 -6.35
C GLY A 493 -6.57 33.38 -4.84
N ALA A 494 -7.65 33.45 -4.07
CA ALA A 494 -7.62 33.52 -2.60
C ALA A 494 -7.37 32.16 -1.95
N ASP A 495 -7.61 31.06 -2.66
CA ASP A 495 -7.28 29.71 -2.19
C ASP A 495 -5.76 29.48 -2.30
N GLU A 496 -5.09 29.62 -1.17
CA GLU A 496 -3.64 29.44 -1.04
C GLU A 496 -3.17 28.04 -1.47
N GLN A 497 -3.98 27.01 -1.32
CA GLN A 497 -3.59 25.66 -1.69
C GLN A 497 -3.63 25.47 -3.21
N GLN A 498 -4.73 25.88 -3.85
CA GLN A 498 -4.85 25.84 -5.30
C GLN A 498 -3.79 26.70 -5.98
N ALA A 499 -3.51 27.89 -5.43
CA ALA A 499 -2.49 28.80 -5.95
C ALA A 499 -1.09 28.15 -5.94
N ARG A 500 -0.74 27.42 -4.87
CA ARG A 500 0.52 26.69 -4.74
C ARG A 500 0.63 25.53 -5.74
N HIS A 501 -0.47 24.80 -5.94
CA HIS A 501 -0.53 23.70 -6.91
C HIS A 501 -0.38 24.22 -8.34
N ALA A 502 -1.06 25.32 -8.68
CA ALA A 502 -0.96 25.96 -9.99
C ALA A 502 0.48 26.44 -10.26
N PHE A 503 1.13 27.05 -9.26
CA PHE A 503 2.55 27.44 -9.36
C PHE A 503 3.45 26.25 -9.66
N ALA A 504 3.34 25.16 -8.87
CA ALA A 504 4.12 23.96 -9.08
C ALA A 504 3.89 23.36 -10.47
N LEU A 505 2.62 23.21 -10.88
CA LEU A 505 2.25 22.67 -12.19
C LEU A 505 2.84 23.50 -13.34
N PHE A 506 2.82 24.83 -13.26
CA PHE A 506 3.41 25.69 -14.27
C PHE A 506 4.93 25.47 -14.39
N VAL A 507 5.64 25.49 -13.27
CA VAL A 507 7.11 25.34 -13.26
C VAL A 507 7.52 23.96 -13.75
N GLU A 508 6.85 22.90 -13.30
CA GLU A 508 7.15 21.51 -13.69
C GLU A 508 6.77 21.21 -15.15
N SER A 509 5.77 21.89 -15.72
CA SER A 509 5.35 21.72 -17.11
C SER A 509 6.22 22.50 -18.09
N SER A 510 6.52 23.76 -17.76
CA SER A 510 7.16 24.72 -18.67
C SER A 510 8.67 24.85 -18.45
N GLY A 511 9.17 24.47 -17.27
CA GLY A 511 10.52 24.77 -16.83
C GLY A 511 10.78 26.25 -16.61
N ARG A 512 9.77 27.12 -16.44
CA ARG A 512 9.91 28.57 -16.20
C ARG A 512 9.23 28.98 -14.91
N GLU A 513 9.71 30.06 -14.27
CA GLU A 513 8.95 30.74 -13.21
C GLU A 513 7.93 31.70 -13.84
N PRO A 514 6.72 31.85 -13.26
CA PRO A 514 5.72 32.77 -13.76
C PRO A 514 6.12 34.23 -13.43
N ALA A 515 5.46 35.21 -14.05
CA ALA A 515 5.82 36.63 -13.90
C ALA A 515 5.87 37.19 -12.46
N ASN A 516 5.15 36.60 -11.49
CA ASN A 516 5.14 37.04 -10.08
C ASN A 516 5.53 35.90 -9.11
N PRO A 517 6.78 35.41 -9.13
CA PRO A 517 7.18 34.23 -8.36
C PRO A 517 7.37 34.52 -6.86
N GLU A 518 7.53 35.80 -6.48
CA GLU A 518 7.70 36.32 -5.11
C GLU A 518 6.64 35.78 -4.13
N ARG A 519 5.37 35.66 -4.57
CA ARG A 519 4.27 35.11 -3.74
C ARG A 519 4.56 33.69 -3.25
N PHE A 520 5.32 32.93 -4.03
CA PHE A 520 5.62 31.51 -3.78
C PHE A 520 7.04 31.29 -3.29
N GLN A 521 7.70 32.31 -2.70
CA GLN A 521 9.08 32.23 -2.23
C GLN A 521 9.36 31.00 -1.34
N ARG A 522 8.40 30.57 -0.51
CA ARG A 522 8.50 29.37 0.35
C ARG A 522 8.47 28.03 -0.41
N LEU A 523 8.05 28.05 -1.67
CA LEU A 523 8.03 26.89 -2.58
C LEU A 523 9.19 26.89 -3.59
N ARG A 524 10.09 27.89 -3.54
CA ARG A 524 11.29 27.96 -4.39
C ARG A 524 12.40 27.05 -3.85
N ARG A 525 12.05 25.78 -3.65
CA ARG A 525 12.99 24.68 -3.41
C ARG A 525 12.76 23.68 -4.52
N TYR A 526 13.84 23.23 -5.13
CA TYR A 526 13.79 22.37 -6.29
C TYR A 526 14.57 21.10 -6.03
N MET A 527 14.08 19.98 -6.55
CA MET A 527 14.79 18.71 -6.50
C MET A 527 15.44 18.41 -7.84
N LEU A 528 16.74 18.12 -7.82
CA LEU A 528 17.46 17.51 -8.92
C LEU A 528 17.64 16.02 -8.64
N TRP A 529 17.14 15.18 -9.54
CA TRP A 529 17.42 13.75 -9.51
C TRP A 529 18.54 13.43 -10.49
N PHE A 530 19.50 12.64 -10.04
CA PHE A 530 20.64 12.20 -10.84
C PHE A 530 20.98 10.73 -10.54
N GLY A 531 21.66 10.07 -11.44
CA GLY A 531 22.05 8.68 -11.27
C GLY A 531 23.25 8.31 -12.11
N ALA A 532 23.80 7.14 -11.83
CA ALA A 532 24.88 6.57 -12.61
C ALA A 532 24.37 6.18 -14.00
N ARG A 533 24.92 6.77 -15.05
CA ARG A 533 24.75 6.24 -16.40
C ARG A 533 25.68 5.04 -16.57
N ASP A 534 25.13 3.90 -16.97
CA ASP A 534 25.85 2.66 -17.32
C ASP A 534 26.66 1.98 -16.18
N ARG A 535 26.16 1.96 -14.94
CA ARG A 535 26.79 1.27 -13.78
C ARG A 535 28.25 1.68 -13.49
N LYS A 536 28.72 2.82 -14.04
CA LYS A 536 30.10 3.31 -13.87
C LYS A 536 30.44 3.56 -12.42
N PHE A 537 29.47 4.03 -11.65
CA PHE A 537 29.56 4.12 -10.21
C PHE A 537 28.93 2.86 -9.63
N LYS A 538 29.76 2.09 -8.91
CA LYS A 538 29.37 0.83 -8.26
C LYS A 538 28.94 1.05 -6.81
N THR A 539 29.37 2.17 -6.23
CA THR A 539 29.01 2.54 -4.87
C THR A 539 28.37 3.93 -4.81
N PRO A 540 27.49 4.18 -3.83
CA PRO A 540 26.94 5.52 -3.60
C PRO A 540 28.01 6.58 -3.30
N GLN A 541 29.19 6.20 -2.80
CA GLN A 541 30.29 7.13 -2.54
C GLN A 541 30.92 7.61 -3.84
N GLU A 542 31.18 6.71 -4.79
CA GLU A 542 31.74 7.06 -6.09
C GLU A 542 30.83 8.02 -6.87
N LEU A 543 29.51 7.80 -6.84
CA LEU A 543 28.55 8.70 -7.49
C LEU A 543 28.48 10.07 -6.77
N LEU A 544 28.56 10.08 -5.44
CA LEU A 544 28.59 11.33 -4.67
C LEU A 544 29.86 12.14 -4.98
N ASP A 545 31.03 11.51 -4.98
CA ASP A 545 32.31 12.17 -5.23
C ASP A 545 32.35 12.79 -6.63
N ALA A 546 31.88 12.05 -7.64
CA ALA A 546 31.76 12.59 -8.99
C ALA A 546 30.74 13.74 -9.07
N PHE A 547 29.63 13.67 -8.34
CA PHE A 547 28.65 14.75 -8.30
C PHE A 547 29.25 16.03 -7.70
N ARG A 548 30.13 15.88 -6.69
CA ARG A 548 30.83 17.00 -6.04
C ARG A 548 31.80 17.75 -6.93
N GLU A 549 32.26 17.16 -8.04
CA GLU A 549 33.05 17.87 -9.06
C GLU A 549 32.24 19.02 -9.73
N TYR A 550 30.92 18.84 -9.87
CA TYR A 550 30.02 19.83 -10.48
C TYR A 550 29.28 20.68 -9.46
N ALA A 551 29.00 20.11 -8.30
CA ALA A 551 28.22 20.73 -7.23
C ALA A 551 28.99 20.65 -5.90
N PRO A 552 29.95 21.58 -5.67
CA PRO A 552 30.67 21.68 -4.40
C PRO A 552 29.72 21.78 -3.20
N ALA A 553 30.21 21.36 -2.02
CA ALA A 553 29.40 21.29 -0.80
C ALA A 553 28.81 22.66 -0.40
N GLU A 554 29.52 23.75 -0.70
CA GLU A 554 29.11 25.12 -0.43
C GLU A 554 27.93 25.56 -1.31
N GLN A 555 27.82 25.00 -2.52
CA GLN A 555 26.76 25.35 -3.48
C GLN A 555 25.53 24.45 -3.32
N VAL A 556 25.74 23.16 -3.02
CA VAL A 556 24.66 22.17 -2.86
C VAL A 556 24.88 21.37 -1.58
N PRO A 557 24.53 21.91 -0.40
CA PRO A 557 24.82 21.25 0.88
C PRO A 557 23.98 20.00 1.12
N GLU A 558 22.83 19.87 0.47
CA GLU A 558 21.84 18.81 0.72
C GLU A 558 21.78 17.81 -0.45
N VAL A 559 22.53 16.72 -0.33
CA VAL A 559 22.61 15.63 -1.31
C VAL A 559 22.51 14.27 -0.61
N ALA A 560 21.74 13.35 -1.20
CA ALA A 560 21.71 11.95 -0.78
C ALA A 560 21.82 11.02 -1.98
N VAL A 561 22.57 9.93 -1.81
CA VAL A 561 22.82 8.89 -2.82
C VAL A 561 22.54 7.52 -2.21
N THR A 562 21.79 6.69 -2.92
CA THR A 562 21.31 5.39 -2.45
C THR A 562 21.55 4.31 -3.50
N PRO A 563 21.77 3.05 -3.09
CA PRO A 563 21.70 1.92 -3.99
C PRO A 563 20.25 1.69 -4.41
N TYR A 564 20.05 1.31 -5.66
CA TYR A 564 18.78 0.97 -6.27
C TYR A 564 18.96 -0.27 -7.16
N GLY A 565 18.67 -1.45 -6.63
CA GLY A 565 18.97 -2.70 -7.32
C GLY A 565 20.48 -2.90 -7.51
N GLU A 566 20.94 -2.96 -8.76
CA GLU A 566 22.37 -3.03 -9.12
C GLU A 566 22.96 -1.66 -9.52
N GLU A 567 22.22 -0.57 -9.32
CA GLU A 567 22.60 0.80 -9.70
C GLU A 567 22.67 1.72 -8.48
N VAL A 568 23.20 2.93 -8.68
CA VAL A 568 23.25 3.98 -7.66
C VAL A 568 22.64 5.28 -8.22
N ALA A 569 21.84 5.95 -7.41
CA ALA A 569 21.15 7.17 -7.78
C ALA A 569 21.05 8.13 -6.60
N GLY A 570 20.95 9.42 -6.87
CA GLY A 570 20.91 10.47 -5.88
C GLY A 570 19.91 11.58 -6.17
N GLY A 571 19.61 12.32 -5.11
CA GLY A 571 18.78 13.51 -5.14
C GLY A 571 19.50 14.67 -4.47
N ALA A 572 19.40 15.86 -5.06
CA ALA A 572 19.98 17.10 -4.53
C ALA A 572 18.90 18.19 -4.41
N VAL A 573 18.88 18.89 -3.28
CA VAL A 573 17.95 20.01 -3.04
C VAL A 573 18.63 21.33 -3.40
N LEU A 574 17.99 22.10 -4.27
CA LEU A 574 18.47 23.40 -4.73
C LEU A 574 17.51 24.51 -4.31
N THR A 575 18.08 25.70 -4.10
CA THR A 575 17.39 26.87 -3.53
C THR A 575 16.85 27.83 -4.58
N ASP A 576 17.21 27.64 -5.85
CA ASP A 576 16.82 28.49 -6.96
C ASP A 576 16.73 27.68 -8.28
N LEU A 577 15.81 28.08 -9.17
CA LEU A 577 15.55 27.39 -10.44
C LEU A 577 16.69 27.56 -11.45
N ALA A 578 17.35 28.72 -11.49
CA ALA A 578 18.47 28.95 -12.39
C ALA A 578 19.67 28.08 -11.99
N ALA A 579 19.95 27.97 -10.69
CA ALA A 579 20.98 27.06 -10.17
C ALA A 579 20.67 25.60 -10.50
N LEU A 580 19.40 25.19 -10.40
CA LEU A 580 18.95 23.86 -10.84
C LEU A 580 19.23 23.62 -12.32
N LYS A 581 18.83 24.55 -13.18
CA LYS A 581 19.02 24.41 -14.64
C LYS A 581 20.48 24.34 -15.02
N ASP A 582 21.30 25.27 -14.50
CA ASP A 582 22.74 25.28 -14.76
C ASP A 582 23.40 23.96 -14.37
N LEU A 583 23.13 23.47 -13.15
CA LEU A 583 23.69 22.20 -12.69
C LEU A 583 23.16 21.01 -13.51
N ASN A 584 21.86 21.01 -13.85
CA ASN A 584 21.26 19.97 -14.66
C ASN A 584 21.88 19.92 -16.07
N ASP A 585 22.08 21.07 -16.70
CA ASP A 585 22.68 21.17 -18.04
C ASP A 585 24.15 20.74 -18.02
N ARG A 586 24.92 21.13 -16.99
CA ARG A 586 26.30 20.67 -16.81
C ARG A 586 26.39 19.15 -16.60
N LEU A 587 25.57 18.58 -15.72
CA LEU A 587 25.56 17.13 -15.50
C LEU A 587 25.04 16.35 -16.71
N ARG A 588 24.08 16.89 -17.46
CA ARG A 588 23.55 16.27 -18.69
C ARG A 588 24.63 16.17 -19.78
N GLN A 589 25.57 17.10 -19.82
CA GLN A 589 26.70 17.08 -20.74
C GLN A 589 27.77 16.05 -20.33
N ASP A 590 27.79 15.62 -19.07
CA ASP A 590 28.71 14.60 -18.58
C ASP A 590 28.13 13.19 -18.79
N PRO A 591 28.77 12.32 -19.60
CA PRO A 591 28.28 10.98 -19.90
C PRO A 591 28.33 10.01 -18.71
N ARG A 592 28.84 10.42 -17.54
CA ARG A 592 28.77 9.67 -16.29
C ARG A 592 27.40 9.76 -15.62
N PHE A 593 26.63 10.81 -15.89
CA PHE A 593 25.36 11.07 -15.21
C PHE A 593 24.16 10.81 -16.11
N SER A 594 23.11 10.26 -15.51
CA SER A 594 21.73 10.36 -15.99
C SER A 594 20.99 11.33 -15.08
N VAL A 595 20.35 12.34 -15.65
CA VAL A 595 19.69 13.41 -14.87
C VAL A 595 18.25 13.58 -15.30
N GLY A 596 17.39 13.92 -14.33
CA GLY A 596 15.98 14.15 -14.58
C GLY A 596 15.76 15.32 -15.54
N ASP A 597 14.79 15.18 -16.44
CA ASP A 597 14.59 16.16 -17.50
C ASP A 597 13.99 17.50 -17.05
N ARG A 598 13.52 17.62 -15.80
CA ARG A 598 12.69 18.74 -15.34
C ARG A 598 12.86 19.17 -13.89
N PRO A 599 12.57 20.44 -13.59
CA PRO A 599 12.41 20.88 -12.21
C PRO A 599 11.24 20.18 -11.54
N GLN A 600 11.46 19.76 -10.30
CA GLN A 600 10.40 19.33 -9.38
C GLN A 600 10.31 20.35 -8.24
N VAL A 601 9.13 20.92 -8.03
CA VAL A 601 8.89 21.93 -6.98
C VAL A 601 8.66 21.22 -5.65
N MET A 602 9.35 21.69 -4.61
CA MET A 602 9.35 21.07 -3.29
C MET A 602 8.77 22.04 -2.27
N ASN A 603 7.66 21.64 -1.63
CA ASN A 603 7.14 22.38 -0.48
C ASN A 603 7.98 22.09 0.80
N PRO A 604 7.91 22.97 1.82
CA PRO A 604 8.66 22.79 3.06
C PRO A 604 8.40 21.44 3.75
N GLU A 605 7.17 20.93 3.70
CA GLU A 605 6.78 19.67 4.32
C GLU A 605 7.48 18.48 3.67
N ARG A 606 7.60 18.45 2.33
CA ARG A 606 8.31 17.38 1.61
C ARG A 606 9.81 17.49 1.72
N VAL A 607 10.34 18.72 1.73
CA VAL A 607 11.76 18.93 2.02
C VAL A 607 12.09 18.37 3.41
N ALA A 608 11.28 18.67 4.42
CA ALA A 608 11.45 18.12 5.77
C ALA A 608 11.33 16.59 5.80
N TYR A 609 10.34 16.03 5.11
CA TYR A 609 10.17 14.58 5.01
C TYR A 609 11.37 13.87 4.34
N LEU A 610 11.87 14.41 3.23
CA LEU A 610 13.04 13.85 2.54
C LEU A 610 14.31 13.99 3.37
N ARG A 611 14.51 15.13 4.04
CA ARG A 611 15.63 15.30 4.97
C ARG A 611 15.62 14.26 6.07
N TYR A 612 14.44 13.96 6.62
CA TYR A 612 14.28 12.91 7.61
C TYR A 612 14.63 11.53 7.01
N VAL A 613 14.05 11.15 5.86
CA VAL A 613 14.29 9.84 5.24
C VAL A 613 15.77 9.64 4.84
N PHE A 614 16.39 10.64 4.22
CA PHE A 614 17.80 10.58 3.82
C PHE A 614 18.76 10.69 5.00
N GLY A 615 18.37 11.44 6.04
CA GLY A 615 19.12 11.53 7.28
C GLY A 615 19.24 10.20 8.02
N LEU A 616 18.27 9.30 7.90
CA LEU A 616 18.26 7.99 8.59
C LEU A 616 19.42 7.06 8.18
N LYS A 617 20.16 7.40 7.11
CA LYS A 617 21.36 6.69 6.60
C LYS A 617 21.23 5.14 6.70
N PRO A 618 20.19 4.52 6.11
CA PRO A 618 20.06 3.06 6.11
C PRO A 618 21.23 2.41 5.37
N GLU A 619 21.45 1.11 5.60
CA GLU A 619 22.61 0.38 5.06
C GLU A 619 22.77 0.59 3.54
N GLY A 620 23.94 1.10 3.14
CA GLY A 620 24.28 1.44 1.77
C GLY A 620 23.98 2.88 1.34
N VAL A 621 23.19 3.67 2.07
CA VAL A 621 22.87 5.07 1.70
C VAL A 621 23.93 6.05 2.22
N ILE A 622 24.36 6.97 1.36
CA ILE A 622 25.26 8.06 1.71
C ILE A 622 24.52 9.38 1.59
N SER A 623 24.47 10.13 2.67
CA SER A 623 23.75 11.40 2.73
C SER A 623 24.60 12.46 3.40
N THR A 624 24.73 13.60 2.71
CA THR A 624 25.24 14.87 3.26
C THR A 624 24.15 15.65 4.00
N ILE A 625 22.89 15.25 3.80
CA ILE A 625 21.82 15.60 4.71
C ILE A 625 22.08 14.78 5.97
N ASP A 626 22.64 15.44 6.98
CA ASP A 626 22.55 14.91 8.32
C ASP A 626 21.07 14.69 8.64
N MET A 627 20.75 13.68 9.45
CA MET A 627 19.51 13.76 10.23
C MET A 627 19.44 15.20 10.68
N PRO A 628 18.32 15.95 10.47
CA PRO A 628 18.18 17.21 11.18
C PRO A 628 18.62 16.86 12.58
N LYS A 629 19.77 17.43 13.04
CA LYS A 629 20.26 17.16 14.39
C LYS A 629 18.99 17.30 15.17
N PRO A 630 18.49 16.22 15.82
CA PRO A 630 17.19 16.32 16.46
C PRO A 630 17.32 17.61 17.22
N GLY A 631 16.50 18.62 16.85
CA GLY A 631 16.50 19.86 17.61
C GLY A 631 16.49 19.35 19.03
N GLY A 632 17.47 19.78 19.84
CA GLY A 632 17.67 19.17 21.16
C GLY A 632 16.30 19.11 21.84
N TYR A 633 16.06 18.20 22.78
CA TYR A 633 14.73 18.07 23.38
C TYR A 633 14.07 19.42 23.69
N ASP A 634 14.87 20.42 24.07
CA ASP A 634 14.51 21.83 24.14
C ASP A 634 13.84 22.42 22.88
N ASP A 635 14.49 22.41 21.72
CA ASP A 635 13.97 22.96 20.46
C ASP A 635 12.69 22.22 20.02
N ALA A 636 12.72 20.89 20.07
CA ALA A 636 11.58 20.08 19.65
C ALA A 636 10.35 20.31 20.55
N LEU A 637 10.55 20.50 21.86
CA LEU A 637 9.46 20.82 22.79
C LEU A 637 8.96 22.25 22.62
N ARG A 638 9.86 23.23 22.40
CA ARG A 638 9.49 24.63 22.13
C ARG A 638 8.65 24.74 20.87
N GLU A 639 9.02 24.03 19.81
CA GLU A 639 8.27 24.02 18.57
C GLU A 639 6.95 23.27 18.70
N LEU A 640 6.91 22.17 19.47
CA LEU A 640 5.64 21.52 19.81
C LEU A 640 4.71 22.49 20.53
N HIS A 641 5.20 23.16 21.58
CA HIS A 641 4.43 24.16 22.35
C HIS A 641 3.90 25.27 21.44
N ALA A 642 4.76 25.84 20.59
CA ALA A 642 4.40 26.90 19.65
C ALA A 642 3.37 26.41 18.62
N HIS A 643 3.54 25.20 18.08
CA HIS A 643 2.60 24.62 17.13
C HIS A 643 1.22 24.43 17.75
N LEU A 644 1.16 23.79 18.92
CA LEU A 644 -0.10 23.57 19.65
C LEU A 644 -0.78 24.89 20.01
N GLY A 645 -0.01 25.89 20.45
CA GLY A 645 -0.50 27.24 20.73
C GLY A 645 -1.13 27.94 19.52
N ARG A 646 -0.64 27.64 18.32
CA ARG A 646 -1.16 28.20 17.07
C ARG A 646 -2.41 27.50 16.56
N VAL A 647 -2.49 26.17 16.67
CA VAL A 647 -3.52 25.37 15.97
C VAL A 647 -4.68 24.94 16.84
N TYR A 648 -4.51 24.87 18.16
CA TYR A 648 -5.52 24.30 19.04
C TYR A 648 -6.71 25.26 19.24
N PRO A 649 -7.94 24.85 18.92
CA PRO A 649 -9.08 25.77 18.81
C PRO A 649 -9.79 26.05 20.15
N ALA A 650 -9.50 25.29 21.21
CA ALA A 650 -10.36 25.21 22.40
C ALA A 650 -9.76 25.85 23.66
N PHE A 651 -8.65 26.60 23.57
CA PHE A 651 -8.05 27.26 24.74
C PHE A 651 -9.06 28.08 25.55
N LYS A 652 -9.83 28.95 24.88
CA LYS A 652 -10.84 29.80 25.53
C LYS A 652 -11.99 29.00 26.13
N ILE A 653 -12.47 27.96 25.44
CA ILE A 653 -13.57 27.10 25.92
C ILE A 653 -13.16 26.37 27.19
N LYS A 654 -11.87 26.02 27.29
CA LYS A 654 -11.32 25.22 28.39
C LYS A 654 -10.66 26.05 29.50
N GLY A 655 -10.48 27.35 29.30
CA GLY A 655 -9.81 28.23 30.28
C GLY A 655 -8.32 27.92 30.44
N ILE A 656 -7.66 27.44 29.38
CA ILE A 656 -6.26 27.01 29.44
C ILE A 656 -5.36 28.21 29.20
N ASP A 657 -4.49 28.49 30.18
CA ASP A 657 -3.38 29.43 30.05
C ASP A 657 -2.17 28.73 29.41
N TRP A 658 -2.04 28.88 28.10
CA TRP A 658 -1.02 28.18 27.33
C TRP A 658 0.41 28.70 27.57
N ASP A 659 0.53 29.99 27.91
CA ASP A 659 1.83 30.59 28.23
C ASP A 659 2.34 30.05 29.57
N LYS A 660 1.46 29.91 30.56
CA LYS A 660 1.78 29.25 31.83
C LYS A 660 2.21 27.79 31.62
N VAL A 661 1.52 27.03 30.77
CA VAL A 661 1.92 25.65 30.41
C VAL A 661 3.34 25.63 29.83
N GLY A 662 3.67 26.57 28.95
CA GLY A 662 5.00 26.71 28.38
C GLY A 662 6.05 27.02 29.45
N GLY A 663 5.77 27.97 30.34
CA GLY A 663 6.66 28.34 31.45
C GLY A 663 6.97 27.19 32.41
N GLU A 664 6.01 26.27 32.61
CA GLU A 664 6.17 25.10 33.48
C GLU A 664 6.95 23.95 32.81
N LEU A 665 6.72 23.68 31.53
CA LEU A 665 7.20 22.45 30.88
C LEU A 665 8.43 22.64 30.00
N LEU A 666 8.61 23.80 29.37
CA LEU A 666 9.75 24.03 28.47
C LEU A 666 11.12 23.92 29.15
N PRO A 667 11.32 24.42 30.39
CA PRO A 667 12.62 24.29 31.07
C PRO A 667 13.05 22.84 31.34
N LEU A 668 12.07 21.93 31.50
CA LEU A 668 12.31 20.52 31.83
C LEU A 668 12.90 19.73 30.65
N ALA A 669 12.89 20.27 29.43
CA ALA A 669 13.41 19.57 28.27
C ALA A 669 14.91 19.28 28.37
N SER A 670 15.67 20.20 28.96
CA SER A 670 17.09 20.05 29.26
C SER A 670 17.42 18.96 30.30
N GLU A 671 16.42 18.52 31.08
CA GLU A 671 16.57 17.47 32.09
C GLU A 671 16.38 16.06 31.51
N ALA A 672 15.69 15.93 30.37
CA ALA A 672 15.45 14.65 29.72
C ALA A 672 16.76 14.10 29.12
N LYS A 673 17.11 12.86 29.47
CA LYS A 673 18.34 12.18 29.03
C LYS A 673 18.05 11.08 28.02
N THR A 674 16.82 10.62 27.94
CA THR A 674 16.38 9.52 27.08
C THR A 674 15.17 9.92 26.24
N ASP A 675 14.99 9.26 25.10
CA ASP A 675 13.84 9.46 24.22
C ASP A 675 12.53 9.23 24.98
N ALA A 676 12.50 8.23 25.87
CA ALA A 676 11.33 7.93 26.71
C ALA A 676 10.99 9.07 27.67
N GLU A 677 11.97 9.64 28.38
CA GLU A 677 11.77 10.80 29.26
C GLU A 677 11.27 12.02 28.48
N PHE A 678 11.85 12.28 27.30
CA PHE A 678 11.38 13.34 26.41
C PHE A 678 9.95 13.08 25.91
N GLY A 679 9.63 11.85 25.53
CA GLY A 679 8.29 11.44 25.13
C GLY A 679 7.27 11.64 26.26
N LEU A 680 7.63 11.35 27.51
CA LEU A 680 6.77 11.62 28.67
C LEU A 680 6.52 13.11 28.85
N LEU A 681 7.54 13.94 28.64
CA LEU A 681 7.39 15.39 28.70
C LEU A 681 6.48 15.92 27.57
N CYS A 682 6.60 15.37 26.36
CA CYS A 682 5.67 15.65 25.25
C CYS A 682 4.23 15.23 25.60
N ALA A 683 4.05 14.02 26.14
CA ALA A 683 2.73 13.53 26.55
C ALA A 683 2.11 14.42 27.63
N ARG A 684 2.89 14.86 28.62
CA ARG A 684 2.46 15.84 29.63
C ARG A 684 2.00 17.14 28.99
N MET A 685 2.76 17.70 28.06
CA MET A 685 2.38 18.93 27.35
C MET A 685 1.08 18.77 26.56
N VAL A 686 0.92 17.67 25.83
CA VAL A 686 -0.31 17.37 25.08
C VAL A 686 -1.50 17.18 26.01
N ALA A 687 -1.32 16.53 27.16
CA ALA A 687 -2.37 16.33 28.15
C ALA A 687 -2.92 17.65 28.71
N ARG A 688 -2.10 18.71 28.76
CA ARG A 688 -2.52 20.07 29.19
C ARG A 688 -3.49 20.75 28.24
N LEU A 689 -3.70 20.22 27.03
CA LEU A 689 -4.81 20.64 26.18
C LEU A 689 -6.17 20.19 26.74
N GLU A 690 -6.17 19.25 27.69
CA GLU A 690 -7.35 18.66 28.31
C GLU A 690 -8.35 18.18 27.25
N ASP A 691 -7.88 17.41 26.28
CA ASP A 691 -8.66 17.02 25.11
C ASP A 691 -8.53 15.53 24.81
N SER A 692 -9.66 14.82 24.75
CA SER A 692 -9.69 13.38 24.51
C SER A 692 -9.29 12.98 23.08
N HIS A 693 -9.15 13.95 22.18
CA HIS A 693 -8.66 13.74 20.82
C HIS A 693 -7.20 14.17 20.62
N ALA A 694 -6.57 14.77 21.63
CA ALA A 694 -5.16 15.10 21.59
C ALA A 694 -4.31 13.97 22.17
N GLN A 695 -3.40 13.41 21.39
CA GLN A 695 -2.57 12.28 21.82
C GLN A 695 -1.20 12.26 21.13
N LEU A 696 -0.22 11.76 21.87
CA LEU A 696 1.10 11.43 21.34
C LEU A 696 1.02 10.13 20.53
N LEU A 697 1.66 10.11 19.38
CA LEU A 697 1.83 8.97 18.50
C LEU A 697 3.32 8.68 18.27
N PRO A 698 3.69 7.42 17.96
CA PRO A 698 5.09 7.09 17.69
C PRO A 698 5.58 7.75 16.39
N GLY A 699 6.82 8.24 16.42
CA GLY A 699 7.59 8.69 15.26
C GLY A 699 8.72 7.69 14.96
N SER A 700 9.97 8.14 14.97
CA SER A 700 11.12 7.22 15.02
C SER A 700 11.27 6.52 16.37
N ALA A 701 10.80 7.14 17.46
CA ALA A 701 10.83 6.57 18.80
C ALA A 701 9.52 5.83 19.14
N PRO A 702 9.58 4.73 19.92
CA PRO A 702 8.38 4.09 20.44
C PRO A 702 7.69 5.00 21.46
N LEU A 703 6.38 4.81 21.65
CA LEU A 703 5.64 5.52 22.70
C LEU A 703 6.27 5.24 24.08
N PRO A 704 6.32 6.26 24.96
CA PRO A 704 6.99 6.14 26.25
C PRO A 704 6.18 5.37 27.31
N PHE A 705 4.90 5.08 27.06
CA PHE A 705 4.02 4.47 28.07
C PHE A 705 4.46 3.09 28.62
N PRO A 706 5.25 2.25 27.93
CA PRO A 706 5.83 1.05 28.53
C PRO A 706 6.78 1.35 29.70
N THR A 707 7.32 2.56 29.82
CA THR A 707 8.17 2.96 30.94
C THR A 707 7.38 3.43 32.16
N ILE A 708 6.05 3.60 32.03
CA ILE A 708 5.16 3.88 33.16
C ILE A 708 4.48 2.58 33.60
N GLU A 709 4.61 2.26 34.88
CA GLU A 709 3.85 1.20 35.52
C GLU A 709 2.42 1.70 35.78
N PHE A 710 1.54 1.56 34.79
CA PHE A 710 0.10 1.76 34.99
C PHE A 710 -0.53 0.54 35.65
N PRO A 711 -1.48 0.72 36.60
CA PRO A 711 -2.28 -0.37 37.12
C PRO A 711 -3.15 -0.97 36.00
N ARG A 712 -2.99 -2.27 35.75
CA ARG A 712 -3.58 -2.97 34.59
C ARG A 712 -4.41 -4.19 34.97
N TYR A 713 -4.23 -4.70 36.19
CA TYR A 713 -4.88 -5.92 36.65
C TYR A 713 -6.06 -5.58 37.56
N ASP A 714 -7.23 -6.16 37.33
CA ASP A 714 -8.40 -6.05 38.23
C ASP A 714 -8.95 -7.45 38.59
N PRO A 715 -9.80 -7.56 39.63
CA PRO A 715 -10.34 -8.86 40.06
C PRO A 715 -11.52 -9.36 39.19
N GLY A 716 -11.88 -8.69 38.09
CA GLY A 716 -12.91 -9.16 37.17
C GLY A 716 -14.32 -8.60 37.38
N PHE A 717 -14.44 -7.32 37.74
CA PHE A 717 -15.71 -6.57 37.67
C PHE A 717 -15.48 -5.17 37.09
N ALA A 718 -16.56 -4.51 36.69
CA ALA A 718 -16.53 -3.12 36.24
C ALA A 718 -17.64 -2.29 36.86
N CYS A 719 -17.35 -1.00 37.10
CA CYS A 719 -18.31 -0.06 37.65
C CYS A 719 -18.71 1.04 36.65
N LEU A 720 -19.90 1.58 36.86
CA LEU A 720 -20.39 2.86 36.36
C LEU A 720 -20.74 3.76 37.55
N ILE A 721 -21.12 5.03 37.31
CA ILE A 721 -21.54 5.93 38.38
C ILE A 721 -23.07 5.92 38.52
N ASP A 722 -23.56 5.62 39.72
CA ASP A 722 -24.99 5.57 40.00
C ASP A 722 -25.61 6.98 40.24
N ASP A 723 -26.91 6.99 40.49
CA ASP A 723 -27.71 8.15 40.85
C ASP A 723 -27.34 8.78 42.21
N ARG A 724 -26.60 8.06 43.05
CA ARG A 724 -26.01 8.55 44.31
C ARG A 724 -24.56 8.98 44.16
N ASP A 725 -24.07 9.06 42.91
CA ASP A 725 -22.72 9.46 42.55
C ASP A 725 -21.62 8.49 43.05
N ARG A 726 -21.98 7.21 43.26
CA ARG A 726 -21.09 6.15 43.73
C ARG A 726 -20.71 5.19 42.58
N PRO A 727 -19.50 4.61 42.59
CA PRO A 727 -19.15 3.52 41.67
C PRO A 727 -19.96 2.26 42.01
N VAL A 728 -20.86 1.85 41.12
CA VAL A 728 -21.68 0.64 41.27
C VAL A 728 -21.29 -0.41 40.23
N VAL A 729 -21.19 -1.67 40.66
CA VAL A 729 -20.90 -2.82 39.80
C VAL A 729 -22.04 -3.01 38.81
N TYR A 730 -21.73 -2.93 37.51
CA TYR A 730 -22.69 -3.21 36.44
C TYR A 730 -22.34 -4.50 35.67
N HIS A 731 -21.11 -4.98 35.80
CA HIS A 731 -20.64 -6.19 35.12
C HIS A 731 -19.67 -6.96 36.01
N VAL A 732 -19.82 -8.28 36.03
CA VAL A 732 -18.90 -9.24 36.68
C VAL A 732 -18.51 -10.27 35.64
N ASP A 733 -17.22 -10.51 35.48
CA ASP A 733 -16.70 -11.46 34.50
C ASP A 733 -16.85 -12.89 34.98
N LYS A 734 -17.31 -13.76 34.08
CA LYS A 734 -17.43 -15.19 34.35
C LYS A 734 -16.06 -15.83 34.59
N GLY A 735 -15.97 -16.69 35.61
CA GLY A 735 -14.75 -17.36 36.04
C GLY A 735 -13.73 -16.45 36.71
N SER A 736 -14.11 -15.22 37.05
CA SER A 736 -13.19 -14.26 37.68
C SER A 736 -13.10 -14.42 39.20
N PRO A 737 -12.04 -13.87 39.84
CA PRO A 737 -11.98 -13.73 41.29
C PRO A 737 -13.20 -13.02 41.89
N ALA A 738 -13.74 -11.99 41.22
CA ALA A 738 -14.94 -11.28 41.66
C ALA A 738 -16.18 -12.18 41.67
N GLU A 739 -16.40 -12.98 40.61
CA GLU A 739 -17.51 -13.95 40.58
C GLU A 739 -17.36 -15.00 41.69
N ALA A 740 -16.16 -15.59 41.82
CA ALA A 740 -15.87 -16.58 42.85
C ALA A 740 -15.98 -16.03 44.28
N GLY A 741 -15.63 -14.76 44.47
CA GLY A 741 -15.75 -14.04 45.75
C GLY A 741 -17.18 -13.60 46.08
N GLY A 742 -18.14 -13.76 45.18
CA GLY A 742 -19.54 -13.43 45.41
C GLY A 742 -19.89 -11.95 45.17
N VAL A 743 -19.06 -11.20 44.43
CA VAL A 743 -19.41 -9.85 43.98
C VAL A 743 -20.59 -9.92 43.02
N LYS A 744 -21.58 -9.06 43.20
CA LYS A 744 -22.81 -9.03 42.39
C LYS A 744 -23.02 -7.67 41.73
N VAL A 745 -23.68 -7.71 40.57
CA VAL A 745 -24.22 -6.50 39.92
C VAL A 745 -25.16 -5.78 40.90
N GLY A 746 -25.04 -4.45 40.97
CA GLY A 746 -25.77 -3.58 41.90
C GLY A 746 -25.04 -3.27 43.21
N MET A 747 -23.92 -3.94 43.53
CA MET A 747 -23.11 -3.55 44.69
C MET A 747 -22.35 -2.24 44.43
N ALA A 748 -22.43 -1.28 45.36
CA ALA A 748 -21.69 -0.02 45.32
C ALA A 748 -20.36 -0.15 46.07
N VAL A 749 -19.25 0.25 45.46
CA VAL A 749 -17.93 0.22 46.11
C VAL A 749 -17.80 1.41 47.06
N VAL A 750 -17.59 1.11 48.34
CA VAL A 750 -17.43 2.08 49.43
C VAL A 750 -15.96 2.44 49.64
N SER A 751 -15.08 1.43 49.67
CA SER A 751 -13.64 1.63 49.86
C SER A 751 -12.79 0.64 49.07
N VAL A 752 -11.57 1.04 48.74
CA VAL A 752 -10.54 0.25 48.05
C VAL A 752 -9.25 0.35 48.85
N ASN A 753 -8.71 -0.77 49.29
CA ASN A 753 -7.49 -0.85 50.11
C ASN A 753 -7.53 0.09 51.33
N GLY A 754 -8.68 0.18 51.99
CA GLY A 754 -8.92 1.03 53.17
C GLY A 754 -9.09 2.52 52.87
N LYS A 755 -9.10 2.92 51.60
CA LYS A 755 -9.36 4.31 51.18
C LYS A 755 -10.78 4.46 50.64
N PRO A 756 -11.50 5.56 50.93
CA PRO A 756 -12.81 5.82 50.33
C PRO A 756 -12.75 5.73 48.80
N ALA A 757 -13.78 5.15 48.18
CA ALA A 757 -13.81 4.94 46.73
C ALA A 757 -13.65 6.26 45.94
N ALA A 758 -14.20 7.36 46.45
CA ALA A 758 -14.01 8.69 45.87
C ALA A 758 -12.54 9.15 45.86
N GLU A 759 -11.77 8.84 46.91
CA GLU A 759 -10.34 9.15 46.98
C GLU A 759 -9.56 8.27 45.98
N ALA A 760 -9.87 6.98 45.90
CA ALA A 760 -9.25 6.06 44.95
C ALA A 760 -9.53 6.47 43.48
N MET A 761 -10.77 6.90 43.18
CA MET A 761 -11.11 7.48 41.88
C MET A 761 -10.32 8.77 41.62
N ALA A 762 -10.24 9.69 42.58
CA ALA A 762 -9.50 10.93 42.43
C ALA A 762 -7.99 10.67 42.17
N ALA A 763 -7.40 9.68 42.83
CA ALA A 763 -6.03 9.26 42.61
C ALA A 763 -5.81 8.73 41.18
N TRP A 764 -6.70 7.87 40.68
CA TRP A 764 -6.68 7.41 39.29
C TRP A 764 -6.78 8.59 38.31
N MET A 765 -7.74 9.48 38.54
CA MET A 765 -7.95 10.66 37.70
C MET A 765 -6.70 11.55 37.64
N GLY A 766 -6.03 11.78 38.77
CA GLY A 766 -4.79 12.54 38.84
C GLY A 766 -3.66 11.89 38.04
N GLN A 767 -3.49 10.57 38.16
CA GLN A 767 -2.50 9.82 37.39
C GLN A 767 -2.77 9.92 35.88
N MET A 768 -4.03 9.76 35.45
CA MET A 768 -4.39 9.80 34.04
C MET A 768 -4.26 11.20 33.42
N LYS A 769 -4.73 12.26 34.11
CA LYS A 769 -4.59 13.66 33.63
C LYS A 769 -3.14 14.09 33.42
N THR A 770 -2.18 13.41 34.05
CA THR A 770 -0.76 13.72 33.89
C THR A 770 -0.28 13.45 32.46
N TYR A 771 -0.79 12.39 31.81
CA TYR A 771 -0.28 11.92 30.51
C TYR A 771 -1.34 11.86 29.40
N PHE A 772 -2.62 12.01 29.75
CA PHE A 772 -3.74 11.90 28.81
C PHE A 772 -4.67 13.11 28.96
N GLY A 773 -5.08 13.67 27.81
CA GLY A 773 -6.08 14.73 27.76
C GLY A 773 -7.49 14.16 27.89
N TYR A 774 -8.33 14.82 28.69
CA TYR A 774 -9.75 14.51 28.76
C TYR A 774 -10.57 15.78 28.54
N SER A 775 -11.42 15.75 27.52
CA SER A 775 -12.26 16.90 27.13
C SER A 775 -13.20 17.35 28.24
N SER A 776 -13.61 16.44 29.12
CA SER A 776 -14.44 16.75 30.28
C SER A 776 -14.08 15.89 31.48
N GLU A 777 -14.30 16.43 32.67
CA GLU A 777 -14.10 15.69 33.92
C GLU A 777 -15.08 14.53 34.06
N ARG A 778 -16.30 14.64 33.52
CA ARG A 778 -17.28 13.54 33.50
C ARG A 778 -16.77 12.32 32.71
N TYR A 779 -16.18 12.53 31.53
CA TYR A 779 -15.64 11.42 30.74
C TYR A 779 -14.43 10.77 31.43
N LEU A 780 -13.60 11.58 32.09
CA LEU A 780 -12.52 11.06 32.92
C LEU A 780 -13.03 10.29 34.14
N ARG A 781 -14.08 10.78 34.81
CA ARG A 781 -14.70 10.12 35.96
C ARG A 781 -15.30 8.76 35.57
N TYR A 782 -15.92 8.69 34.40
CA TYR A 782 -16.33 7.43 33.79
C TYR A 782 -15.16 6.48 33.57
N ASP A 783 -14.03 6.98 33.07
CA ASP A 783 -12.84 6.16 32.89
C ASP A 783 -12.27 5.66 34.24
N ALA A 784 -12.28 6.52 35.25
CA ALA A 784 -11.87 6.20 36.61
C ALA A 784 -12.73 5.11 37.25
N ALA A 785 -14.04 5.11 37.03
CA ALA A 785 -14.95 4.07 37.54
C ALA A 785 -14.56 2.65 37.07
N LYS A 786 -13.86 2.51 35.94
CA LYS A 786 -13.38 1.21 35.44
C LYS A 786 -11.97 0.86 35.91
N GLY A 787 -11.21 1.85 36.40
CA GLY A 787 -9.77 1.73 36.64
C GLY A 787 -9.36 1.79 38.11
N PHE A 788 -10.12 2.46 38.97
CA PHE A 788 -9.70 2.82 40.33
C PHE A 788 -9.38 1.63 41.27
N CYS A 789 -9.88 0.43 40.96
CA CYS A 789 -9.59 -0.80 41.70
C CYS A 789 -8.38 -1.59 41.16
N ARG A 790 -7.77 -1.15 40.05
CA ARG A 790 -6.68 -1.89 39.41
C ARG A 790 -5.41 -1.86 40.23
N GLN A 791 -4.70 -2.98 40.16
CA GLN A 791 -3.38 -3.19 40.73
C GLN A 791 -2.32 -3.22 39.62
N THR A 792 -1.09 -2.91 40.03
CA THR A 792 0.05 -2.87 39.12
C THR A 792 0.62 -4.26 38.90
N LYS A 793 0.59 -5.13 39.92
CA LYS A 793 1.10 -6.50 39.83
C LYS A 793 -0.03 -7.51 39.68
N GLN A 794 0.19 -8.49 38.82
CA GLN A 794 -0.77 -9.58 38.64
C GLN A 794 -0.82 -10.45 39.91
N GLY A 795 -2.04 -10.75 40.37
CA GLY A 795 -2.30 -11.55 41.57
C GLY A 795 -2.27 -10.76 42.88
N GLU A 796 -1.96 -9.46 42.84
CA GLU A 796 -2.03 -8.59 44.02
C GLU A 796 -3.48 -8.52 44.55
N VAL A 797 -3.63 -8.64 45.86
CA VAL A 797 -4.96 -8.66 46.49
C VAL A 797 -5.48 -7.24 46.66
N VAL A 798 -6.65 -6.96 46.09
CA VAL A 798 -7.40 -5.74 46.35
C VAL A 798 -8.42 -6.00 47.46
N LYS A 799 -8.41 -5.15 48.49
CA LYS A 799 -9.40 -5.18 49.58
C LYS A 799 -10.53 -4.21 49.25
N LEU A 800 -11.76 -4.69 49.27
CA LEU A 800 -12.93 -3.91 48.87
C LEU A 800 -13.99 -3.98 49.97
N GLU A 801 -14.54 -2.83 50.33
CA GLU A 801 -15.80 -2.76 51.07
C GLU A 801 -16.87 -2.30 50.08
N MET A 802 -17.97 -3.03 50.01
CA MET A 802 -19.10 -2.71 49.13
C MET A 802 -20.41 -2.73 49.93
N GLU A 803 -21.39 -2.01 49.42
CA GLU A 803 -22.77 -1.98 49.92
C GLU A 803 -23.69 -2.59 48.85
N ASP A 804 -24.54 -3.56 49.20
CA ASP A 804 -25.51 -4.10 48.24
C ASP A 804 -26.72 -3.17 48.00
N ALA A 805 -27.70 -3.64 47.23
CA ALA A 805 -28.87 -2.83 46.90
C ALA A 805 -29.80 -2.58 48.10
N GLU A 806 -29.69 -3.40 49.14
CA GLU A 806 -30.43 -3.34 50.39
C GLU A 806 -29.75 -2.45 51.45
N GLY A 807 -28.48 -2.09 51.23
CA GLY A 807 -27.69 -1.26 52.14
C GLY A 807 -26.77 -2.07 53.07
N GLU A 808 -26.67 -3.38 52.88
CA GLU A 808 -25.82 -4.24 53.70
C GLU A 808 -24.36 -4.19 53.23
N ALA A 809 -23.44 -4.17 54.19
CA ALA A 809 -22.01 -4.06 53.92
C ALA A 809 -21.36 -5.44 53.72
N HIS A 810 -20.51 -5.54 52.69
CA HIS A 810 -19.77 -6.74 52.30
C HIS A 810 -18.29 -6.41 52.14
N ALA A 811 -17.41 -7.25 52.69
CA ALA A 811 -15.97 -7.11 52.56
C ALA A 811 -15.40 -8.23 51.66
N PHE A 812 -14.52 -7.86 50.73
CA PHE A 812 -13.88 -8.78 49.80
C PHE A 812 -12.36 -8.60 49.80
N GLU A 813 -11.63 -9.71 49.71
CA GLU A 813 -10.20 -9.73 49.42
C GLU A 813 -9.99 -10.54 48.13
N LEU A 814 -9.77 -9.84 47.01
CA LEU A 814 -9.80 -10.46 45.68
C LEU A 814 -8.43 -10.33 44.99
N PRO A 815 -7.84 -11.41 44.49
CA PRO A 815 -6.62 -11.31 43.68
C PRO A 815 -6.92 -10.65 42.33
N ALA A 816 -6.16 -9.62 41.96
CA ALA A 816 -6.27 -8.93 40.68
C ALA A 816 -5.54 -9.71 39.58
N THR A 817 -6.22 -10.63 38.91
CA THR A 817 -5.60 -11.55 37.93
C THR A 817 -5.91 -11.21 36.48
N LEU A 818 -6.98 -10.46 36.20
CA LEU A 818 -7.41 -10.14 34.84
C LEU A 818 -6.75 -8.86 34.35
N ASN A 819 -6.10 -8.92 33.19
CA ASN A 819 -5.56 -7.75 32.52
C ASN A 819 -6.67 -6.94 31.81
N THR A 820 -6.28 -5.87 31.12
CA THR A 820 -7.16 -5.06 30.28
C THR A 820 -7.93 -5.94 29.29
N ARG A 821 -9.25 -5.84 29.33
CA ARG A 821 -10.19 -6.61 28.50
C ARG A 821 -11.31 -5.72 27.98
N TYR A 822 -12.13 -6.25 27.09
CA TYR A 822 -13.37 -5.58 26.72
C TYR A 822 -14.35 -5.60 27.88
N LEU A 823 -14.96 -4.45 28.14
CA LEU A 823 -16.08 -4.32 29.08
C LEU A 823 -17.34 -3.96 28.30
N PRO A 824 -18.48 -4.60 28.62
CA PRO A 824 -19.78 -4.25 28.03
C PRO A 824 -20.05 -2.75 28.13
N ARG A 825 -20.73 -2.22 27.12
CA ARG A 825 -21.06 -0.79 27.02
C ARG A 825 -22.47 -0.52 27.45
N LEU A 826 -23.39 -1.43 27.18
CA LEU A 826 -24.71 -1.40 27.78
C LEU A 826 -24.62 -1.72 29.29
N PRO A 827 -25.26 -0.93 30.16
CA PRO A 827 -25.32 -1.20 31.59
C PRO A 827 -25.99 -2.54 31.93
N VAL A 828 -26.98 -2.92 31.12
CA VAL A 828 -27.71 -4.19 31.24
C VAL A 828 -27.75 -4.83 29.85
N PRO A 829 -27.33 -6.11 29.70
CA PRO A 829 -27.43 -6.82 28.43
C PRO A 829 -28.89 -6.94 27.97
N ILE A 830 -29.12 -6.70 26.68
CA ILE A 830 -30.41 -6.94 26.03
C ILE A 830 -30.26 -8.19 25.18
N GLU A 831 -31.07 -9.22 25.46
CA GLU A 831 -31.04 -10.47 24.70
C GLU A 831 -31.17 -10.21 23.20
N GLY A 832 -30.30 -10.79 22.38
CA GLY A 832 -30.31 -10.61 20.92
C GLY A 832 -29.71 -9.30 20.42
N ILE A 833 -29.16 -8.46 21.30
CA ILE A 833 -28.33 -7.31 20.93
C ILE A 833 -26.86 -7.66 21.21
N ASP A 834 -26.04 -7.73 20.17
CA ASP A 834 -24.59 -7.83 20.33
C ASP A 834 -23.99 -6.45 20.64
N ASP A 835 -23.59 -6.24 21.89
CA ASP A 835 -23.00 -4.98 22.31
C ASP A 835 -21.63 -4.66 21.64
N PHE A 836 -21.01 -5.63 20.96
CA PHE A 836 -19.83 -5.38 20.12
C PHE A 836 -20.18 -4.89 18.72
N GLY A 837 -21.39 -5.17 18.25
CA GLY A 837 -21.89 -4.83 16.92
C GLY A 837 -21.82 -3.33 16.64
N ASN A 838 -21.80 -2.95 15.36
CA ASN A 838 -21.78 -1.52 14.98
C ASN A 838 -23.15 -0.87 15.17
N VAL A 839 -24.17 -1.52 14.61
CA VAL A 839 -25.59 -1.17 14.70
C VAL A 839 -26.36 -2.48 14.87
N GLU A 840 -27.10 -2.59 15.95
CA GLU A 840 -27.96 -3.74 16.25
C GLU A 840 -29.40 -3.28 16.43
N SER A 841 -30.37 -4.13 16.14
CA SER A 841 -31.78 -3.78 16.31
C SER A 841 -32.63 -4.95 16.79
N LYS A 842 -33.62 -4.65 17.64
CA LYS A 842 -34.59 -5.62 18.14
C LYS A 842 -35.93 -4.96 18.38
N LYS A 843 -37.03 -5.67 18.07
CA LYS A 843 -38.36 -5.27 18.54
C LYS A 843 -38.54 -5.71 20.00
N LEU A 844 -38.78 -4.76 20.88
CA LEU A 844 -39.10 -4.98 22.29
C LEU A 844 -40.62 -5.19 22.46
N ALA A 845 -41.07 -5.41 23.69
CA ALA A 845 -42.49 -5.41 24.02
C ALA A 845 -43.17 -4.07 23.69
N ASP A 846 -44.51 -4.05 23.67
CA ASP A 846 -45.33 -2.85 23.51
C ASP A 846 -45.15 -2.10 22.16
N ASP A 847 -44.82 -2.83 21.09
CA ASP A 847 -44.54 -2.28 19.74
C ASP A 847 -43.39 -1.25 19.71
N ILE A 848 -42.43 -1.38 20.63
CA ILE A 848 -41.25 -0.52 20.68
C ILE A 848 -40.13 -1.15 19.85
N GLY A 849 -39.67 -0.45 18.81
CA GLY A 849 -38.40 -0.78 18.17
C GLY A 849 -37.22 -0.27 18.99
N TYR A 850 -36.11 -1.01 18.99
CA TYR A 850 -34.87 -0.62 19.63
C TYR A 850 -33.72 -0.72 18.63
N ILE A 851 -32.95 0.36 18.49
CA ILE A 851 -31.74 0.42 17.65
C ILE A 851 -30.58 0.85 18.53
N TYR A 852 -29.58 -0.02 18.68
CA TYR A 852 -28.33 0.30 19.35
C TYR A 852 -27.28 0.71 18.33
N VAL A 853 -26.71 1.90 18.45
CA VAL A 853 -25.65 2.41 17.57
C VAL A 853 -24.38 2.60 18.40
N ARG A 854 -23.51 1.59 18.41
CA ARG A 854 -22.25 1.57 19.15
C ARG A 854 -21.10 2.26 18.40
N ARG A 855 -21.13 2.22 17.06
CA ARG A 855 -20.09 2.79 16.19
C ARG A 855 -20.71 3.59 15.06
N ILE A 856 -20.05 4.69 14.72
CA ILE A 856 -20.41 5.50 13.57
C ILE A 856 -19.44 5.16 12.45
N GLN A 857 -19.88 4.34 11.50
CA GLN A 857 -19.07 3.88 10.37
C GLN A 857 -19.64 4.42 9.05
N PRO A 858 -18.87 4.37 7.94
CA PRO A 858 -19.35 4.84 6.65
C PRO A 858 -20.64 4.13 6.17
N ASP A 859 -20.87 2.89 6.61
CA ASP A 859 -22.05 2.06 6.28
C ASP A 859 -23.25 2.29 7.22
N LEU A 860 -23.19 3.29 8.11
CA LEU A 860 -24.28 3.61 9.04
C LEU A 860 -25.64 3.82 8.35
N PRO A 861 -25.75 4.56 7.22
CA PRO A 861 -27.03 4.73 6.54
C PRO A 861 -27.68 3.40 6.12
N GLN A 862 -26.90 2.48 5.55
CA GLN A 862 -27.38 1.17 5.11
C GLN A 862 -27.80 0.29 6.30
N ARG A 863 -27.06 0.37 7.40
CA ARG A 863 -27.41 -0.36 8.62
C ARG A 863 -28.68 0.16 9.27
N LEU A 864 -28.91 1.47 9.23
CA LEU A 864 -30.17 2.07 9.73
C LEU A 864 -31.35 1.68 8.84
N ASP A 865 -31.15 1.63 7.51
CA ASP A 865 -32.17 1.13 6.58
C ASP A 865 -32.52 -0.33 6.90
N ALA A 866 -31.52 -1.20 7.07
CA ALA A 866 -31.71 -2.60 7.43
C ALA A 866 -32.36 -2.77 8.81
N ALA A 867 -31.95 -1.98 9.80
CA ALA A 867 -32.54 -2.00 11.14
C ALA A 867 -34.02 -1.62 11.10
N LEU A 868 -34.39 -0.54 10.41
CA LEU A 868 -35.80 -0.16 10.27
C LEU A 868 -36.62 -1.19 9.49
N ALA A 869 -36.04 -1.79 8.44
CA ALA A 869 -36.69 -2.86 7.71
C ALA A 869 -36.94 -4.10 8.60
N ALA A 870 -35.97 -4.49 9.42
CA ALA A 870 -36.08 -5.62 10.34
C ALA A 870 -37.08 -5.37 11.48
N LEU A 871 -37.20 -4.12 11.95
CA LEU A 871 -38.18 -3.74 12.97
C LEU A 871 -39.62 -3.77 12.44
N GLY A 872 -39.81 -3.55 11.14
CA GLY A 872 -41.13 -3.52 10.49
C GLY A 872 -42.04 -2.45 11.09
N ASP A 873 -43.32 -2.79 11.26
CA ASP A 873 -44.29 -1.88 11.86
C ASP A 873 -44.08 -1.78 13.39
N ILE A 874 -43.63 -0.61 13.82
CA ILE A 874 -43.43 -0.23 15.23
C ILE A 874 -44.15 1.10 15.52
N LYS A 875 -44.69 1.23 16.73
CA LYS A 875 -45.36 2.47 17.17
C LYS A 875 -44.35 3.47 17.71
N TRP A 876 -43.39 2.99 18.48
CA TRP A 876 -42.39 3.81 19.18
C TRP A 876 -40.98 3.32 18.85
N LEU A 877 -39.99 4.21 18.90
CA LEU A 877 -38.60 3.86 18.66
C LEU A 877 -37.71 4.36 19.80
N VAL A 878 -36.86 3.47 20.32
CA VAL A 878 -35.72 3.82 21.16
C VAL A 878 -34.45 3.70 20.31
N ILE A 879 -33.65 4.76 20.29
CA ILE A 879 -32.29 4.75 19.74
C ILE A 879 -31.34 4.85 20.92
N ASP A 880 -30.38 3.94 21.03
CA ASP A 880 -29.39 3.93 22.10
C ASP A 880 -28.00 4.21 21.52
N VAL A 881 -27.38 5.30 21.99
CA VAL A 881 -25.99 5.67 21.67
C VAL A 881 -25.10 5.68 22.92
N ARG A 882 -25.57 5.11 24.03
CA ARG A 882 -24.75 4.92 25.24
C ARG A 882 -23.53 4.09 24.87
N GLY A 883 -22.37 4.55 25.30
CA GLY A 883 -21.11 3.93 24.97
C GLY A 883 -20.63 3.98 23.53
N ASN A 884 -21.29 4.78 22.68
CA ASN A 884 -20.88 5.00 21.30
C ASN A 884 -19.47 5.60 21.22
N SER A 885 -18.56 4.94 20.51
CA SER A 885 -17.14 5.34 20.43
C SER A 885 -16.78 6.19 19.20
N GLY A 886 -17.78 6.71 18.50
CA GLY A 886 -17.66 7.51 17.29
C GLY A 886 -17.16 6.73 16.07
N GLY A 887 -16.52 7.46 15.15
CA GLY A 887 -15.95 7.00 13.89
C GLY A 887 -16.05 8.08 12.81
N GLY A 888 -16.43 7.73 11.57
CA GLY A 888 -16.49 8.66 10.44
C GLY A 888 -17.69 8.36 9.53
N PHE A 889 -18.42 9.39 9.10
CA PHE A 889 -19.68 9.25 8.39
C PHE A 889 -20.07 10.51 7.59
N ASP A 890 -21.01 10.34 6.67
CA ASP A 890 -21.77 11.45 6.09
C ASP A 890 -22.89 11.87 7.05
N ALA A 891 -22.74 13.06 7.63
CA ALA A 891 -23.66 13.58 8.63
C ALA A 891 -25.06 13.88 8.11
N ARG A 892 -25.20 14.16 6.81
CA ARG A 892 -26.52 14.42 6.21
C ARG A 892 -27.24 13.13 5.90
N ALA A 893 -26.56 12.17 5.28
CA ALA A 893 -27.17 10.91 4.89
C ALA A 893 -27.61 10.05 6.09
N ALA A 894 -26.86 10.11 7.21
CA ALA A 894 -27.10 9.25 8.37
C ALA A 894 -28.31 9.62 9.23
N VAL A 895 -28.93 10.79 9.03
CA VAL A 895 -30.13 11.21 9.80
C VAL A 895 -31.42 11.05 9.01
N ARG A 896 -31.34 10.75 7.71
CA ARG A 896 -32.50 10.74 6.80
C ARG A 896 -33.60 9.76 7.21
N ASN A 897 -33.24 8.62 7.80
CA ASN A 897 -34.20 7.65 8.34
C ASN A 897 -35.15 8.27 9.38
N PHE A 898 -34.74 9.36 10.02
CA PHE A 898 -35.44 10.03 11.10
C PHE A 898 -35.92 11.43 10.72
N ASN A 899 -35.59 11.90 9.52
CA ASN A 899 -36.09 13.16 8.95
C ASN A 899 -37.30 12.87 8.04
N PRO A 900 -38.55 13.06 8.51
CA PRO A 900 -39.73 12.74 7.72
C PRO A 900 -39.83 13.59 6.44
N ASP A 901 -39.26 14.80 6.44
CA ASP A 901 -39.44 15.82 5.41
C ASP A 901 -38.26 15.93 4.42
N ASP A 902 -37.29 15.00 4.50
CA ASP A 902 -36.12 15.00 3.60
C ASP A 902 -36.53 14.81 2.12
N PRO A 903 -36.15 15.66 1.17
CA PRO A 903 -36.57 15.51 -0.23
C PRO A 903 -35.58 14.71 -1.09
N GLU A 904 -34.36 14.43 -0.62
CA GLU A 904 -33.25 13.99 -1.46
C GLU A 904 -33.28 12.48 -1.74
N GLU A 905 -33.75 11.68 -0.79
CA GLU A 905 -33.85 10.21 -0.92
C GLU A 905 -35.23 9.71 -0.45
N PRO A 906 -36.28 9.85 -1.29
CA PRO A 906 -37.64 9.49 -0.91
C PRO A 906 -37.86 7.98 -0.77
N SER A 907 -37.01 7.15 -1.38
CA SER A 907 -37.13 5.68 -1.37
C SER A 907 -36.59 5.02 -0.10
N ARG A 908 -35.86 5.74 0.76
CA ARG A 908 -35.28 5.16 1.98
C ARG A 908 -36.34 4.95 3.08
N PRO A 909 -36.22 3.90 3.92
CA PRO A 909 -37.11 3.70 5.05
C PRO A 909 -37.11 4.89 6.01
N ARG A 910 -38.30 5.41 6.35
CA ARG A 910 -38.45 6.54 7.28
C ARG A 910 -39.28 6.17 8.47
N TYR A 911 -38.74 6.41 9.65
CA TYR A 911 -39.49 6.33 10.88
C TYR A 911 -40.06 7.70 11.26
N LYS A 912 -41.39 7.79 11.26
CA LYS A 912 -42.14 9.04 11.50
C LYS A 912 -42.68 9.17 12.92
N GLY A 913 -42.69 8.08 13.70
CA GLY A 913 -43.23 8.09 15.06
C GLY A 913 -42.29 8.74 16.10
N PRO A 914 -42.72 8.83 17.37
CA PRO A 914 -41.88 9.34 18.46
C PRO A 914 -40.63 8.52 18.74
N ILE A 915 -39.54 9.23 19.03
CA ILE A 915 -38.22 8.68 19.29
C ILE A 915 -37.77 9.06 20.70
N ALA A 916 -37.29 8.09 21.48
CA ALA A 916 -36.46 8.34 22.65
C ALA A 916 -35.00 8.02 22.32
N LEU A 917 -34.07 8.92 22.69
CA LEU A 917 -32.64 8.76 22.43
C LEU A 917 -31.88 8.60 23.76
N LEU A 918 -31.19 7.48 23.96
CA LEU A 918 -30.42 7.20 25.17
C LEU A 918 -28.96 7.63 24.96
N VAL A 919 -28.44 8.46 25.87
CA VAL A 919 -27.08 9.00 25.84
C VAL A 919 -26.38 8.79 27.17
N ASP A 920 -25.06 8.67 27.13
CA ASP A 920 -24.22 8.67 28.32
C ASP A 920 -22.93 9.45 28.09
N GLU A 921 -22.21 9.70 29.17
CA GLU A 921 -20.84 10.22 29.22
C GLU A 921 -19.81 9.51 28.34
N ARG A 922 -20.10 8.32 27.78
CA ARG A 922 -19.20 7.57 26.90
C ARG A 922 -19.51 7.79 25.42
N CYS A 923 -20.69 8.31 25.07
CA CYS A 923 -20.99 8.79 23.71
C CYS A 923 -20.03 9.93 23.35
N ILE A 924 -19.21 9.71 22.31
CA ILE A 924 -18.07 10.58 21.97
C ILE A 924 -17.96 10.82 20.47
N SER A 925 -17.36 11.96 20.09
CA SER A 925 -16.93 12.25 18.71
C SER A 925 -18.09 12.21 17.71
N ALA A 926 -17.95 11.47 16.61
CA ALA A 926 -19.01 11.31 15.61
C ALA A 926 -20.35 10.81 16.20
N GLY A 927 -20.35 10.09 17.33
CA GLY A 927 -21.58 9.72 18.04
C GLY A 927 -22.32 10.95 18.55
N GLU A 928 -21.61 11.89 19.19
CA GLU A 928 -22.18 13.18 19.59
C GLU A 928 -22.53 14.03 18.37
N GLY A 929 -21.70 14.00 17.33
CA GLY A 929 -21.97 14.68 16.07
C GLY A 929 -23.29 14.27 15.44
N TRP A 930 -23.57 12.97 15.37
CA TRP A 930 -24.82 12.43 14.83
C TRP A 930 -25.99 12.70 15.78
N ALA A 931 -25.83 12.40 17.08
CA ALA A 931 -26.86 12.64 18.09
C ALA A 931 -27.26 14.12 18.21
N SER A 932 -26.35 15.05 17.92
CA SER A 932 -26.62 16.49 17.95
C SER A 932 -27.73 16.94 17.00
N TRP A 933 -27.98 16.20 15.92
CA TRP A 933 -29.07 16.50 15.00
C TRP A 933 -30.44 16.32 15.65
N PHE A 934 -30.61 15.25 16.44
CA PHE A 934 -31.86 15.00 17.16
C PHE A 934 -32.15 16.10 18.19
N VAL A 935 -31.09 16.62 18.83
CA VAL A 935 -31.18 17.76 19.76
C VAL A 935 -31.57 19.03 19.01
N ALA A 936 -30.84 19.38 17.96
CA ALA A 936 -31.05 20.62 17.19
C ALA A 936 -32.46 20.69 16.56
N THR A 937 -32.97 19.55 16.11
CA THR A 937 -34.29 19.43 15.46
C THR A 937 -35.43 19.11 16.44
N LYS A 938 -35.12 18.84 17.72
CA LYS A 938 -36.07 18.32 18.72
C LYS A 938 -36.83 17.07 18.24
N ARG A 939 -36.17 16.24 17.41
CA ARG A 939 -36.78 15.06 16.78
C ARG A 939 -36.96 13.89 17.76
N ALA A 940 -36.16 13.84 18.81
CA ALA A 940 -36.22 12.83 19.87
C ALA A 940 -36.20 13.50 21.26
N THR A 941 -36.73 12.82 22.27
CA THR A 941 -36.51 13.17 23.68
C THR A 941 -35.28 12.42 24.18
N LEU A 942 -34.31 13.12 24.76
CA LEU A 942 -33.04 12.54 25.21
C LEU A 942 -33.10 12.12 26.68
N PHE A 943 -32.60 10.92 26.98
CA PHE A 943 -32.53 10.34 28.32
C PHE A 943 -31.10 9.92 28.65
N GLY A 944 -30.71 10.05 29.92
CA GLY A 944 -29.44 9.52 30.42
C GLY A 944 -28.56 10.59 31.04
N THR A 945 -27.28 10.61 30.69
CA THR A 945 -26.31 11.61 31.18
C THR A 945 -25.68 12.41 30.05
N THR A 946 -25.12 13.58 30.39
CA THR A 946 -24.44 14.44 29.42
C THR A 946 -23.27 13.72 28.77
N THR A 947 -23.20 13.77 27.43
CA THR A 947 -22.18 13.06 26.64
C THR A 947 -20.76 13.55 26.89
N ALA A 948 -19.75 12.82 26.39
CA ALA A 948 -18.33 13.06 26.69
C ALA A 948 -17.87 14.51 26.47
N GLY A 949 -18.48 15.23 25.53
CA GLY A 949 -18.10 16.56 25.09
C GLY A 949 -16.73 16.56 24.45
N ALA A 950 -16.42 15.55 23.63
CA ALA A 950 -15.15 15.45 22.93
C ALA A 950 -15.41 15.24 21.45
N SER A 951 -15.38 16.33 20.68
CA SER A 951 -15.79 16.33 19.28
C SER A 951 -15.04 17.38 18.50
N ALA A 952 -14.10 16.94 17.67
CA ALA A 952 -13.24 17.83 16.89
C ALA A 952 -12.76 17.21 15.57
N ARG A 953 -12.44 18.11 14.62
CA ARG A 953 -11.56 17.80 13.50
C ARG A 953 -10.12 17.82 14.00
N LYS A 954 -9.36 16.80 13.65
CA LYS A 954 -7.98 16.60 14.08
C LYS A 954 -7.03 16.71 12.88
N ASP A 955 -5.82 17.17 13.14
CA ASP A 955 -4.66 17.01 12.25
C ASP A 955 -3.53 16.28 13.00
N THR A 956 -2.53 15.82 12.27
CA THR A 956 -1.33 15.20 12.85
C THR A 956 -0.11 16.07 12.56
N TYR A 957 0.61 16.43 13.61
CA TYR A 957 1.87 17.14 13.56
C TYR A 957 3.02 16.17 13.86
N THR A 958 4.12 16.24 13.12
CA THR A 958 5.34 15.49 13.43
C THR A 958 6.32 16.47 14.07
N LEU A 959 6.88 16.11 15.23
CA LEU A 959 7.92 16.93 15.86
C LEU A 959 9.11 17.04 14.91
N THR A 960 9.82 18.16 14.96
CA THR A 960 10.95 18.46 14.04
C THR A 960 12.14 17.53 14.22
N ASN A 961 12.32 16.96 15.41
CA ASN A 961 13.27 15.88 15.66
C ASN A 961 12.80 14.50 15.15
N GLY A 962 11.56 14.39 14.66
CA GLY A 962 10.97 13.17 14.11
C GLY A 962 10.63 12.08 15.11
N MET A 963 11.00 12.24 16.40
CA MET A 963 10.86 11.20 17.43
C MET A 963 9.41 10.84 17.70
N TYR A 964 8.54 11.84 17.74
CA TYR A 964 7.14 11.68 18.04
C TYR A 964 6.25 12.45 17.06
N LYS A 965 4.98 12.08 17.05
CA LYS A 965 3.91 12.79 16.37
C LYS A 965 2.84 13.15 17.39
N VAL A 966 2.06 14.18 17.13
CA VAL A 966 0.92 14.56 17.95
C VAL A 966 -0.30 14.66 17.05
N VAL A 967 -1.34 13.92 17.38
CA VAL A 967 -2.69 14.21 16.88
C VAL A 967 -3.24 15.32 17.74
N VAL A 968 -3.73 16.38 17.12
CA VAL A 968 -4.28 17.55 17.82
C VAL A 968 -5.55 18.02 17.14
N PRO A 969 -6.59 18.38 17.92
CA PRO A 969 -7.74 19.13 17.41
C PRO A 969 -7.33 20.44 16.76
N VAL A 970 -7.85 20.71 15.56
CA VAL A 970 -7.65 21.96 14.82
C VAL A 970 -8.95 22.73 14.61
N LYS A 971 -10.10 22.08 14.87
CA LYS A 971 -11.41 22.72 14.87
C LYS A 971 -12.35 22.00 15.84
N ALA A 972 -12.93 22.73 16.78
CA ALA A 972 -14.01 22.22 17.62
C ALA A 972 -15.26 21.98 16.76
N TYR A 973 -15.88 20.82 16.88
CA TYR A 973 -17.05 20.46 16.10
C TYR A 973 -18.33 20.90 16.81
N THR A 974 -19.27 21.47 16.04
CA THR A 974 -20.59 21.91 16.52
C THR A 974 -21.68 20.89 16.22
N GLY A 975 -21.43 19.94 15.31
CA GLY A 975 -22.50 19.09 14.78
C GLY A 975 -23.60 19.94 14.15
N SER A 976 -24.85 19.66 14.52
CA SER A 976 -26.02 20.45 14.13
C SER A 976 -26.39 21.56 15.13
N LEU A 977 -25.59 21.75 16.19
CA LEU A 977 -25.85 22.78 17.20
C LEU A 977 -25.30 24.15 16.77
N ASP A 978 -25.79 25.20 17.43
CA ASP A 978 -25.29 26.58 17.36
C ASP A 978 -24.04 26.81 18.25
N ARG A 979 -23.61 25.79 18.98
CA ARG A 979 -22.47 25.81 19.91
C ARG A 979 -21.53 24.63 19.70
N PRO A 980 -20.23 24.75 20.08
CA PRO A 980 -19.33 23.61 20.13
C PRO A 980 -19.82 22.52 21.09
N ILE A 981 -19.59 21.27 20.72
CA ILE A 981 -19.81 20.09 21.57
C ILE A 981 -18.66 19.95 22.57
N GLU A 982 -17.43 20.34 22.17
CA GLU A 982 -16.22 20.24 22.99
C GLU A 982 -16.41 20.82 24.42
N ARG A 983 -15.92 20.11 25.45
CA ARG A 983 -16.12 20.34 26.90
C ARG A 983 -17.56 20.21 27.40
N ARG A 984 -18.56 20.55 26.59
CA ARG A 984 -19.97 20.68 27.01
C ARG A 984 -20.78 19.39 26.86
N GLY A 985 -20.64 18.70 25.73
CA GLY A 985 -21.47 17.54 25.37
C GLY A 985 -22.91 17.92 24.98
N LEU A 986 -23.73 16.89 24.80
CA LEU A 986 -25.18 16.95 24.61
C LEU A 986 -25.84 16.69 25.96
N GLU A 987 -26.67 17.63 26.41
CA GLU A 987 -27.40 17.51 27.66
C GLU A 987 -28.71 16.73 27.40
N PRO A 988 -29.06 15.75 28.25
CA PRO A 988 -30.32 15.03 28.11
C PRO A 988 -31.51 15.91 28.53
N ASP A 989 -32.65 15.75 27.87
CA ASP A 989 -33.91 16.40 28.27
C ASP A 989 -34.42 15.84 29.60
N VAL A 990 -34.19 14.54 29.83
CA VAL A 990 -34.50 13.82 31.07
C VAL A 990 -33.21 13.25 31.64
N PRO A 991 -32.53 13.97 32.54
CA PRO A 991 -31.35 13.46 33.23
C PRO A 991 -31.73 12.27 34.11
N VAL A 992 -31.13 11.11 33.84
CA VAL A 992 -31.35 9.88 34.61
C VAL A 992 -30.08 9.03 34.59
N ARG A 993 -29.71 8.48 35.74
CA ARG A 993 -28.61 7.52 35.89
C ARG A 993 -29.16 6.15 36.25
N CYS A 994 -28.38 5.11 35.98
CA CYS A 994 -28.67 3.79 36.52
C CYS A 994 -28.61 3.84 38.05
N ASN A 995 -29.55 3.18 38.73
CA ASN A 995 -29.48 3.00 40.18
C ASN A 995 -29.12 1.55 40.52
N ALA A 996 -28.52 1.36 41.69
CA ALA A 996 -28.03 0.06 42.16
C ALA A 996 -29.11 -1.02 42.21
N LYS A 997 -30.33 -0.66 42.62
CA LYS A 997 -31.44 -1.59 42.80
C LYS A 997 -31.95 -2.14 41.47
N ASP A 998 -32.14 -1.27 40.48
CA ASP A 998 -32.53 -1.68 39.13
C ASP A 998 -31.44 -2.57 38.50
N LEU A 999 -30.15 -2.19 38.63
CA LEU A 999 -29.03 -3.01 38.15
C LEU A 999 -29.02 -4.41 38.78
N ALA A 1000 -29.19 -4.51 40.10
CA ALA A 1000 -29.26 -5.79 40.82
C ALA A 1000 -30.41 -6.69 40.31
N GLN A 1001 -31.48 -6.08 39.79
CA GLN A 1001 -32.65 -6.76 39.23
C GLN A 1001 -32.53 -7.01 37.72
N GLY A 1002 -31.41 -6.65 37.08
CA GLY A 1002 -31.26 -6.74 35.62
C GLY A 1002 -32.17 -5.77 34.86
N LYS A 1003 -32.53 -4.64 35.48
CA LYS A 1003 -33.38 -3.61 34.91
C LYS A 1003 -32.54 -2.38 34.54
N ASP A 1004 -32.71 -1.90 33.32
CA ASP A 1004 -32.01 -0.70 32.84
C ASP A 1004 -32.84 0.55 33.16
N THR A 1005 -32.48 1.30 34.19
CA THR A 1005 -33.21 2.50 34.64
C THR A 1005 -33.44 3.51 33.52
N VAL A 1006 -32.46 3.72 32.64
CA VAL A 1006 -32.51 4.75 31.59
C VAL A 1006 -33.43 4.30 30.46
N LEU A 1007 -33.32 3.04 30.03
CA LEU A 1007 -34.21 2.44 29.03
C LEU A 1007 -35.66 2.42 29.53
N GLU A 1008 -35.88 2.08 30.80
CA GLU A 1008 -37.23 2.02 31.37
C GLU A 1008 -37.88 3.41 31.51
N ALA A 1009 -37.10 4.44 31.84
CA ALA A 1009 -37.58 5.82 31.81
C ALA A 1009 -38.01 6.25 30.40
N ALA A 1010 -37.23 5.89 29.38
CA ALA A 1010 -37.57 6.16 27.99
C ALA A 1010 -38.82 5.40 27.52
N ARG A 1011 -38.94 4.11 27.86
CA ARG A 1011 -40.13 3.30 27.57
C ARG A 1011 -41.38 3.90 28.21
N ALA A 1012 -41.32 4.24 29.50
CA ALA A 1012 -42.43 4.87 30.20
C ALA A 1012 -42.85 6.19 29.55
N SER A 1013 -41.89 7.02 29.14
CA SER A 1013 -42.17 8.28 28.44
C SER A 1013 -42.86 8.09 27.08
N LEU A 1014 -42.47 7.06 26.33
CA LEU A 1014 -43.09 6.75 25.04
C LEU A 1014 -44.53 6.23 25.20
N LEU A 1015 -44.77 5.38 26.20
CA LEU A 1015 -46.09 4.78 26.45
C LEU A 1015 -47.13 5.75 27.03
N MET A 1016 -46.70 6.92 27.52
CA MET A 1016 -47.59 7.99 27.97
C MET A 1016 -48.08 8.91 26.84
N ARG A 1017 -47.58 8.74 25.61
CA ARG A 1017 -48.00 9.49 24.42
C ARG A 1017 -49.12 8.77 23.69
#